data_AF-A0A9D2QN60-F1
#
_entry.id   AF-A0A9D2QN60-F1
#
_cell.length_a   1.000
_cell.length_b   1.000
_cell.length_c   1.000
_cell.angle_alpha   90.00
_cell.angle_beta   90.00
_cell.angle_gamma   90.00
#
_symmetry.space_group_name_H-M   'P 1'
#
loop_
_entity.id
_entity.type
_entity.pdbx_description
1 polymer ?
#
loop_
_entity_poly.entity_id
_entity_poly.type
_entity_poly.pdbx_seq_one_letter_code
_entity_poly.pdbx_strand_id
1 'polypeptide(L)'
;MFSDNFTHYAQTAFTNRLPLLGKTGEAVSEQLSACPEGIRELLQFYYGFMPLSDAFTYDFDLFYRYAAHAASLRRTEARCAALPEEIFLHDVAWYRINSEKIVDCRSFFQEQVSPLIQGLDETQAVLAVNYWCASQASYEASDERTQSPLSVYRSGSGRCGEESTFLVSVLRSVGIPARQVYVPRWAHCDDNHAWVEVYVEGTWHFLGACEPEEVLDRGWFTNAATRAVLVYARTFTDYGVEKQIAGRDGCVRFLNVTEHYAETKKLRIRVADGENHPIPGASVSVEILNMAEFCSVLTLTTGADGTASLTMGLGDVLVRAWKDGLCAETPVRAEEREVSLNLTETPENMPSGRTVPERKPSGQPGSTSGNGNDAEEKWTELEIRAPKDGATPWPVPDAAQKVVGRARLKTADAARERKLLAFREDAIRAAERYPGEADIFLRARGNVAGLKEFLDGEDWKQERRELLHSLSDKDFRDLEPEILQEQLRQLAPLFPDVQRREASGEEADSVSSRETFVRCCLCPRIGLEELTAFAPAIKAFFSEEEQAAFREQPERIWEWEQVHLKYLPQEDYGTLKITPPAALRGLWADETGKRTLFVTVCRTLGIPARLNPVTGQAEYLTNDGWSEIPGVEGETGSGVKEGEEVFADRSHSGSTSARLLLLTSSEDSWTYAQTWTIGRLVGMGYETLNYEGIHPENGRMELLLKGGTYRLIITNRMPGGSQYASIIRFRLKEEEERTLEMKLRRPELKDLLVKSPLPAFTLTDGRGNAVESASLLTGAKSLLIFVEEGKEPTEHVLNELPAEKERMEHLSCRLILAADSPASLENPLLKRTVDTFETAEVYFDEGLENAEPVARRMYVAPDLLPLLVAVDEQGCGIYACSGYHVGSVGLALKLLEIGN
;
A
#
# COMPACT_ATOMS: atom_id res chain seq x y z
N MET A 1 19.70 -33.79 5.36
CA MET A 1 19.84 -32.31 5.24
C MET A 1 18.98 -31.60 6.27
N PHE A 2 17.73 -32.02 6.39
CA PHE A 2 16.76 -31.52 7.35
C PHE A 2 16.50 -32.57 8.44
N SER A 3 15.86 -32.15 9.52
CA SER A 3 15.46 -33.01 10.63
C SER A 3 14.32 -33.95 10.24
N ASP A 4 14.22 -35.08 10.95
CA ASP A 4 13.08 -35.99 10.80
C ASP A 4 11.75 -35.30 11.14
N ASN A 5 11.78 -34.35 12.09
CA ASN A 5 10.61 -33.57 12.49
C ASN A 5 10.09 -32.70 11.34
N PHE A 6 10.97 -31.93 10.69
CA PHE A 6 10.61 -31.15 9.51
C PHE A 6 10.11 -32.04 8.37
N THR A 7 10.83 -33.13 8.09
CA THR A 7 10.49 -34.05 7.01
C THR A 7 9.08 -34.63 7.20
N HIS A 8 8.76 -35.05 8.43
CA HIS A 8 7.42 -35.52 8.78
C HIS A 8 6.36 -34.41 8.68
N TYR A 9 6.67 -33.20 9.14
CA TYR A 9 5.78 -32.05 9.07
C TYR A 9 5.43 -31.69 7.61
N ALA A 10 6.44 -31.56 6.74
CA ALA A 10 6.27 -31.25 5.32
C ALA A 10 5.49 -32.33 4.58
N GLN A 11 5.83 -33.61 4.80
CA GLN A 11 5.12 -34.73 4.18
C GLN A 11 3.66 -34.80 4.61
N THR A 12 3.37 -34.58 5.90
CA THR A 12 2.01 -34.59 6.44
C THR A 12 1.18 -33.46 5.85
N ALA A 13 1.73 -32.24 5.81
CA ALA A 13 1.07 -31.08 5.22
C ALA A 13 0.75 -31.30 3.73
N PHE A 14 1.72 -31.78 2.94
CA PHE A 14 1.52 -32.11 1.54
C PHE A 14 0.42 -33.16 1.34
N THR A 15 0.47 -34.25 2.10
CA THR A 15 -0.51 -35.35 2.01
C THR A 15 -1.93 -34.86 2.31
N ASN A 16 -2.08 -34.01 3.33
CA ASN A 16 -3.38 -33.42 3.69
C ASN A 16 -3.91 -32.45 2.62
N ARG A 17 -3.03 -31.88 1.80
CA ARG A 17 -3.36 -30.89 0.77
C ARG A 17 -3.68 -31.50 -0.59
N LEU A 18 -3.29 -32.76 -0.86
CA LEU A 18 -3.56 -33.47 -2.12
C LEU A 18 -5.04 -33.41 -2.58
N PRO A 19 -6.05 -33.58 -1.71
CA PRO A 19 -7.45 -33.49 -2.13
C PRO A 19 -7.85 -32.11 -2.69
N LEU A 20 -7.22 -31.04 -2.22
CA LEU A 20 -7.45 -29.67 -2.71
C LEU A 20 -6.73 -29.42 -4.04
N LEU A 21 -5.55 -30.01 -4.22
CA LEU A 21 -4.76 -29.88 -5.45
C LEU A 21 -5.32 -30.71 -6.62
N GLY A 22 -6.10 -31.76 -6.34
CA GLY A 22 -6.73 -32.59 -7.38
C GLY A 22 -5.73 -33.14 -8.39
N LYS A 23 -6.02 -32.95 -9.69
CA LYS A 23 -5.14 -33.40 -10.80
C LYS A 23 -3.74 -32.78 -10.74
N THR A 24 -3.63 -31.53 -10.27
CA THR A 24 -2.33 -30.89 -10.05
C THR A 24 -1.54 -31.65 -9.00
N GLY A 25 -2.18 -32.09 -7.92
CA GLY A 25 -1.55 -32.87 -6.85
C GLY A 25 -1.05 -34.24 -7.33
N GLU A 26 -1.79 -34.90 -8.22
CA GLU A 26 -1.38 -36.16 -8.86
C GLU A 26 -0.10 -35.98 -9.70
N ALA A 27 -0.09 -34.97 -10.57
CA ALA A 27 1.06 -34.65 -11.43
C ALA A 27 2.30 -34.23 -10.61
N VAL A 28 2.10 -33.49 -9.52
CA VAL A 28 3.16 -33.11 -8.58
C VAL A 28 3.71 -34.34 -7.85
N SER A 29 2.84 -35.25 -7.40
CA SER A 29 3.26 -36.48 -6.69
C SER A 29 4.12 -37.39 -7.57
N GLU A 30 3.79 -37.52 -8.85
CA GLU A 30 4.60 -38.27 -9.80
C GLU A 30 6.02 -37.68 -9.93
N GLN A 31 6.11 -36.36 -10.11
CA GLN A 31 7.39 -35.66 -10.25
C GLN A 31 8.22 -35.70 -8.95
N LEU A 32 7.59 -35.53 -7.78
CA LEU A 32 8.25 -35.62 -6.46
C LEU A 32 8.98 -36.95 -6.23
N SER A 33 8.45 -38.05 -6.77
CA SER A 33 9.04 -39.38 -6.62
C SER A 33 10.44 -39.48 -7.23
N ALA A 34 10.71 -38.67 -8.27
CA ALA A 34 12.00 -38.60 -8.95
C ALA A 34 12.97 -37.58 -8.34
N CYS A 35 12.51 -36.70 -7.43
CA CYS A 35 13.35 -35.66 -6.85
C CYS A 35 14.37 -36.20 -5.83
N PRO A 36 15.60 -35.64 -5.77
CA PRO A 36 16.59 -35.98 -4.75
C PRO A 36 16.17 -35.61 -3.32
N GLU A 37 16.81 -36.26 -2.33
CA GLU A 37 16.71 -35.87 -0.90
C GLU A 37 17.20 -34.41 -0.69
N GLY A 38 16.56 -33.72 0.24
CA GLY A 38 16.63 -32.28 0.48
C GLY A 38 15.69 -31.49 -0.43
N ILE A 39 15.64 -31.81 -1.73
CA ILE A 39 14.77 -31.10 -2.68
C ILE A 39 13.33 -31.57 -2.53
N ARG A 40 13.11 -32.89 -2.40
CA ARG A 40 11.78 -33.48 -2.23
C ARG A 40 11.06 -32.91 -1.00
N GLU A 41 11.76 -32.81 0.13
CA GLU A 41 11.21 -32.32 1.40
C GLU A 41 10.83 -30.85 1.31
N LEU A 42 11.66 -30.03 0.65
CA LEU A 42 11.34 -28.62 0.39
C LEU A 42 10.13 -28.46 -0.55
N LEU A 43 10.01 -29.30 -1.58
CA LEU A 43 8.85 -29.26 -2.46
C LEU A 43 7.57 -29.73 -1.77
N GLN A 44 7.64 -30.76 -0.92
CA GLN A 44 6.51 -31.14 -0.06
C GLN A 44 6.14 -30.01 0.90
N PHE A 45 7.13 -29.31 1.45
CA PHE A 45 6.91 -28.12 2.28
C PHE A 45 6.24 -26.99 1.49
N TYR A 46 6.70 -26.67 0.29
CA TYR A 46 6.05 -25.66 -0.55
C TYR A 46 4.62 -26.07 -0.89
N TYR A 47 4.40 -27.25 -1.49
CA TYR A 47 3.05 -27.67 -1.89
C TYR A 47 2.10 -27.94 -0.72
N GLY A 48 2.63 -28.16 0.49
CA GLY A 48 1.86 -28.30 1.72
C GLY A 48 1.30 -26.98 2.27
N PHE A 49 1.90 -25.84 1.92
CA PHE A 49 1.55 -24.55 2.53
C PHE A 49 1.43 -23.37 1.54
N MET A 50 1.83 -23.53 0.28
CA MET A 50 1.71 -22.49 -0.72
C MET A 50 0.25 -22.11 -0.97
N PRO A 51 -0.04 -20.86 -1.30
CA PRO A 51 -1.35 -20.45 -1.77
C PRO A 51 -1.82 -21.37 -2.92
N LEU A 52 -3.09 -21.78 -2.92
CA LEU A 52 -3.59 -22.62 -4.02
C LEU A 52 -3.53 -21.91 -5.37
N SER A 53 -3.66 -20.58 -5.40
CA SER A 53 -3.42 -19.78 -6.60
C SER A 53 -2.03 -20.02 -7.20
N ASP A 54 -0.99 -20.17 -6.38
CA ASP A 54 0.36 -20.45 -6.88
C ASP A 54 0.46 -21.87 -7.46
N ALA A 55 -0.09 -22.85 -6.75
CA ALA A 55 -0.11 -24.25 -7.19
C ALA A 55 -0.83 -24.42 -8.54
N PHE A 56 -1.86 -23.61 -8.80
CA PHE A 56 -2.61 -23.62 -10.05
C PHE A 56 -2.08 -22.66 -11.11
N THR A 57 -1.23 -21.70 -10.78
CA THR A 57 -0.69 -20.74 -11.75
C THR A 57 0.64 -21.22 -12.32
N TYR A 58 1.57 -21.64 -11.47
CA TYR A 58 2.96 -21.91 -11.87
C TYR A 58 3.26 -23.40 -12.05
N ASP A 59 4.21 -23.69 -12.94
CA ASP A 59 4.66 -25.04 -13.21
C ASP A 59 5.59 -25.59 -12.12
N PHE A 60 5.59 -26.92 -11.96
CA PHE A 60 6.44 -27.63 -10.99
C PHE A 60 7.93 -27.28 -11.10
N ASP A 61 8.45 -27.12 -12.33
CA ASP A 61 9.86 -26.84 -12.58
C ASP A 61 10.33 -25.52 -11.93
N LEU A 62 9.45 -24.52 -11.86
CA LEU A 62 9.77 -23.26 -11.19
C LEU A 62 10.07 -23.49 -9.70
N PHE A 63 9.18 -24.19 -9.01
CA PHE A 63 9.37 -24.52 -7.59
C PHE A 63 10.53 -25.49 -7.38
N TYR A 64 10.78 -26.42 -8.31
CA TYR A 64 11.95 -27.29 -8.28
C TYR A 64 13.25 -26.47 -8.29
N ARG A 65 13.35 -25.44 -9.13
CA ARG A 65 14.52 -24.55 -9.17
C ARG A 65 14.73 -23.80 -7.86
N TYR A 66 13.67 -23.27 -7.25
CA TYR A 66 13.74 -22.66 -5.92
C TYR A 66 14.22 -23.64 -4.85
N ALA A 67 13.62 -24.85 -4.79
CA ALA A 67 14.00 -25.88 -3.83
C ALA A 67 15.44 -26.37 -4.04
N ALA A 68 15.85 -26.55 -5.29
CA ALA A 68 17.21 -26.95 -5.65
C ALA A 68 18.25 -25.90 -5.25
N HIS A 69 17.95 -24.62 -5.48
CA HIS A 69 18.79 -23.49 -5.07
C HIS A 69 18.95 -23.46 -3.55
N ALA A 70 17.85 -23.49 -2.81
CA ALA A 70 17.86 -23.49 -1.34
C ALA A 70 18.62 -24.70 -0.77
N ALA A 71 18.34 -25.91 -1.29
CA ALA A 71 19.05 -27.11 -0.88
C ALA A 71 20.56 -27.02 -1.20
N SER A 72 20.95 -26.37 -2.30
CA SER A 72 22.35 -26.10 -2.61
C SER A 72 22.99 -25.21 -1.54
N LEU A 73 22.38 -24.05 -1.26
CA LEU A 73 22.86 -23.12 -0.23
C LEU A 73 23.02 -23.82 1.13
N ARG A 74 22.03 -24.60 1.58
CA ARG A 74 22.11 -25.33 2.86
C ARG A 74 23.27 -26.32 2.93
N ARG A 75 23.70 -26.87 1.79
CA ARG A 75 24.82 -27.82 1.70
C ARG A 75 26.18 -27.15 1.58
N THR A 76 26.27 -26.07 0.81
CA THR A 76 27.55 -25.49 0.39
C THR A 76 27.94 -24.26 1.19
N GLU A 77 26.96 -23.47 1.66
CA GLU A 77 27.21 -22.26 2.40
C GLU A 77 27.25 -22.53 3.91
N ALA A 78 28.40 -22.28 4.54
CA ALA A 78 28.59 -22.50 5.98
C ALA A 78 27.57 -21.73 6.84
N ARG A 79 27.25 -20.48 6.44
CA ARG A 79 26.21 -19.68 7.09
C ARG A 79 24.87 -20.39 7.05
N CYS A 80 24.46 -20.89 5.89
CA CYS A 80 23.17 -21.56 5.73
C CYS A 80 23.13 -22.86 6.51
N ALA A 81 24.21 -23.64 6.54
CA ALA A 81 24.29 -24.87 7.31
C ALA A 81 24.15 -24.64 8.83
N ALA A 82 24.64 -23.49 9.33
CA ALA A 82 24.61 -23.13 10.75
C ALA A 82 23.27 -22.54 11.24
N LEU A 83 22.42 -22.04 10.34
CA LEU A 83 21.14 -21.43 10.71
C LEU A 83 20.21 -22.43 11.42
N PRO A 84 19.43 -21.97 12.43
CA PRO A 84 18.27 -22.69 12.91
C PRO A 84 17.40 -23.15 11.74
N GLU A 85 16.83 -24.34 11.84
CA GLU A 85 16.11 -24.97 10.73
C GLU A 85 14.91 -24.12 10.30
N GLU A 86 14.16 -23.58 11.27
CA GLU A 86 13.05 -22.67 11.06
C GLU A 86 13.48 -21.38 10.33
N ILE A 87 14.55 -20.72 10.75
CA ILE A 87 15.04 -19.48 10.09
C ILE A 87 15.44 -19.77 8.64
N PHE A 88 16.11 -20.90 8.39
CA PHE A 88 16.46 -21.27 7.02
C PHE A 88 15.22 -21.53 6.16
N LEU A 89 14.22 -22.23 6.69
CA LEU A 89 13.02 -22.59 5.94
C LEU A 89 12.16 -21.37 5.61
N HIS A 90 11.91 -20.49 6.58
CA HIS A 90 11.06 -19.30 6.41
C HIS A 90 11.77 -18.19 5.65
N ASP A 91 13.05 -17.96 5.96
CA ASP A 91 13.73 -16.72 5.62
C ASP A 91 14.87 -16.87 4.63
N VAL A 92 15.14 -18.10 4.14
CA VAL A 92 16.05 -18.37 3.00
C VAL A 92 15.35 -19.21 1.93
N ALA A 93 14.81 -20.37 2.31
CA ALA A 93 14.28 -21.35 1.38
C ALA A 93 12.92 -20.96 0.79
N TRP A 94 12.03 -20.32 1.56
CA TRP A 94 10.70 -19.97 1.08
C TRP A 94 10.76 -19.05 -0.15
N TYR A 95 9.97 -19.39 -1.17
CA TYR A 95 10.06 -18.80 -2.51
C TYR A 95 9.33 -17.46 -2.62
N ARG A 96 8.23 -17.28 -1.88
CA ARG A 96 7.34 -16.11 -1.93
C ARG A 96 7.62 -15.12 -0.79
N ILE A 97 7.41 -13.83 -1.03
CA ILE A 97 7.63 -12.78 -0.02
C ILE A 97 6.36 -11.96 0.18
N ASN A 98 5.73 -11.52 -0.90
CA ASN A 98 4.52 -10.70 -0.98
C ASN A 98 3.56 -11.34 -2.00
N SER A 99 2.77 -10.54 -2.73
CA SER A 99 1.88 -10.93 -3.82
C SER A 99 2.54 -10.88 -5.21
N GLU A 100 3.87 -10.87 -5.29
CA GLU A 100 4.61 -10.77 -6.55
C GLU A 100 4.36 -11.94 -7.52
N LYS A 101 4.51 -11.70 -8.83
CA LYS A 101 4.70 -12.75 -9.84
C LYS A 101 5.96 -13.54 -9.51
N ILE A 102 5.83 -14.87 -9.38
CA ILE A 102 6.97 -15.75 -9.11
C ILE A 102 7.70 -16.03 -10.43
N VAL A 103 9.00 -15.76 -10.42
CA VAL A 103 9.88 -15.91 -11.58
C VAL A 103 11.21 -16.49 -11.14
N ASP A 104 11.88 -17.27 -11.99
CA ASP A 104 13.19 -17.81 -11.64
C ASP A 104 14.25 -16.71 -11.59
N CYS A 105 14.58 -16.26 -10.38
CA CYS A 105 15.47 -15.13 -10.15
C CYS A 105 16.66 -15.43 -9.23
N ARG A 106 16.64 -16.55 -8.49
CA ARG A 106 17.63 -16.87 -7.45
C ARG A 106 19.03 -17.02 -8.03
N SER A 107 19.19 -17.87 -9.04
CA SER A 107 20.50 -18.11 -9.67
C SER A 107 21.06 -16.84 -10.30
N PHE A 108 20.21 -16.05 -10.96
CA PHE A 108 20.58 -14.77 -11.56
C PHE A 108 21.14 -13.80 -10.51
N PHE A 109 20.41 -13.56 -9.41
CA PHE A 109 20.89 -12.65 -8.38
C PHE A 109 22.12 -13.18 -7.64
N GLN A 110 22.20 -14.49 -7.40
CA GLN A 110 23.38 -15.09 -6.79
C GLN A 110 24.63 -14.79 -7.64
N GLU A 111 24.56 -14.95 -8.96
CA GLU A 111 25.67 -14.64 -9.87
C GLU A 111 26.08 -13.16 -9.80
N GLN A 112 25.10 -12.25 -9.71
CA GLN A 112 25.37 -10.80 -9.64
C GLN A 112 26.06 -10.39 -8.34
N VAL A 113 25.66 -10.95 -7.19
CA VAL A 113 26.07 -10.41 -5.88
C VAL A 113 27.09 -11.28 -5.13
N SER A 114 27.27 -12.55 -5.48
CA SER A 114 28.29 -13.40 -4.81
C SER A 114 29.70 -12.82 -4.87
N PRO A 115 30.18 -12.25 -6.00
CA PRO A 115 31.50 -11.62 -6.06
C PRO A 115 31.64 -10.40 -5.13
N LEU A 116 30.54 -9.69 -4.85
CA LEU A 116 30.53 -8.47 -4.03
C LEU A 116 30.69 -8.75 -2.55
N ILE A 117 30.22 -9.93 -2.09
CA ILE A 117 30.21 -10.29 -0.67
C ILE A 117 31.35 -11.24 -0.27
N GLN A 118 32.21 -11.60 -1.22
CA GLN A 118 33.29 -12.54 -0.97
C GLN A 118 34.28 -12.00 0.07
N GLY A 119 34.43 -12.72 1.18
CA GLY A 119 35.36 -12.36 2.26
C GLY A 119 34.84 -11.27 3.21
N LEU A 120 33.62 -10.77 3.01
CA LEU A 120 32.95 -9.86 3.95
C LEU A 120 32.32 -10.64 5.11
N ASP A 121 32.21 -9.98 6.27
CA ASP A 121 31.36 -10.47 7.36
C ASP A 121 29.87 -10.34 7.01
N GLU A 122 28.99 -10.89 7.87
CA GLU A 122 27.54 -10.92 7.61
C GLU A 122 26.94 -9.52 7.46
N THR A 123 27.29 -8.60 8.35
CA THR A 123 26.81 -7.20 8.33
C THR A 123 27.30 -6.49 7.07
N GLN A 124 28.59 -6.56 6.78
CA GLN A 124 29.19 -5.97 5.58
C GLN A 124 28.58 -6.53 4.30
N ALA A 125 28.29 -7.84 4.25
CA ALA A 125 27.63 -8.48 3.12
C ALA A 125 26.20 -7.95 2.92
N VAL A 126 25.41 -7.80 3.99
CA VAL A 126 24.07 -7.19 3.93
C VAL A 126 24.14 -5.77 3.37
N LEU A 127 25.03 -4.94 3.91
CA LEU A 127 25.18 -3.55 3.47
C LEU A 127 25.63 -3.50 2.00
N ALA A 128 26.62 -4.32 1.60
CA ALA A 128 27.09 -4.40 0.22
C ALA A 128 25.98 -4.79 -0.75
N VAL A 129 25.13 -5.77 -0.39
CA VAL A 129 23.96 -6.16 -1.18
C VAL A 129 22.95 -5.01 -1.28
N ASN A 130 22.68 -4.29 -0.19
CA ASN A 130 21.73 -3.17 -0.25
C ASN A 130 22.24 -2.00 -1.11
N TYR A 131 23.53 -1.67 -1.03
CA TYR A 131 24.16 -0.70 -1.95
C TYR A 131 24.10 -1.16 -3.41
N TRP A 132 24.24 -2.47 -3.67
CA TRP A 132 24.01 -3.01 -5.00
C TRP A 132 22.54 -2.83 -5.42
N CYS A 133 21.57 -3.14 -4.57
CA CYS A 133 20.14 -2.92 -4.87
C CYS A 133 19.84 -1.44 -5.16
N ALA A 134 20.39 -0.50 -4.38
CA ALA A 134 20.27 0.95 -4.61
C ALA A 134 20.85 1.37 -5.97
N SER A 135 21.91 0.70 -6.42
CA SER A 135 22.48 0.93 -7.77
C SER A 135 21.59 0.40 -8.90
N GLN A 136 20.61 -0.44 -8.57
CA GLN A 136 19.72 -1.06 -9.54
C GLN A 136 18.34 -0.42 -9.60
N ALA A 137 17.79 0.08 -8.49
CA ALA A 137 16.44 0.62 -8.40
C ALA A 137 16.29 1.74 -7.33
N SER A 138 15.19 2.49 -7.42
CA SER A 138 14.70 3.46 -6.41
C SER A 138 13.18 3.48 -6.34
N TYR A 139 12.66 4.13 -5.30
CA TYR A 139 11.23 4.38 -5.14
C TYR A 139 10.58 5.08 -6.33
N GLU A 140 9.41 4.59 -6.75
CA GLU A 140 8.49 5.26 -7.67
C GLU A 140 7.06 4.84 -7.35
N ALA A 141 6.18 5.82 -7.08
CA ALA A 141 4.76 5.57 -6.84
C ALA A 141 4.10 4.99 -8.10
N SER A 142 3.17 4.06 -7.91
CA SER A 142 2.46 3.36 -8.99
C SER A 142 1.29 2.53 -8.41
N ASP A 143 0.55 1.78 -9.25
CA ASP A 143 -0.60 0.97 -8.83
C ASP A 143 -0.27 -0.09 -7.74
N GLU A 144 -1.27 -0.81 -7.23
CA GLU A 144 -1.07 -1.79 -6.15
C GLU A 144 -0.40 -3.11 -6.56
N ARG A 145 -0.35 -3.48 -7.85
CA ARG A 145 0.22 -4.76 -8.31
C ARG A 145 1.69 -4.87 -7.90
N THR A 146 2.06 -5.95 -7.22
CA THR A 146 3.46 -6.12 -6.79
C THR A 146 4.30 -6.66 -7.94
N GLN A 147 5.20 -5.82 -8.47
CA GLN A 147 6.19 -6.24 -9.47
C GLN A 147 7.09 -7.38 -8.96
N SER A 148 7.50 -8.27 -9.87
CA SER A 148 8.51 -9.30 -9.54
C SER A 148 9.88 -8.67 -9.24
N PRO A 149 10.77 -9.35 -8.47
CA PRO A 149 12.15 -8.89 -8.27
C PRO A 149 12.92 -8.62 -9.56
N LEU A 150 12.68 -9.41 -10.62
CA LEU A 150 13.28 -9.17 -11.93
C LEU A 150 12.65 -7.98 -12.65
N SER A 151 11.35 -7.76 -12.49
CA SER A 151 10.66 -6.57 -13.02
C SER A 151 11.25 -5.30 -12.41
N VAL A 152 11.44 -5.25 -11.08
CA VAL A 152 12.11 -4.12 -10.38
C VAL A 152 13.53 -3.91 -10.89
N TYR A 153 14.29 -5.00 -11.06
CA TYR A 153 15.62 -4.92 -11.65
C TYR A 153 15.60 -4.39 -13.09
N ARG A 154 14.58 -4.71 -13.91
CA ARG A 154 14.49 -4.28 -15.31
C ARG A 154 13.88 -2.89 -15.50
N SER A 155 13.04 -2.43 -14.57
CA SER A 155 12.45 -1.09 -14.58
C SER A 155 13.43 -0.05 -14.03
N GLY A 156 14.22 -0.44 -13.03
CA GLY A 156 15.01 0.48 -12.22
C GLY A 156 14.17 1.25 -11.19
N SER A 157 12.94 0.82 -10.95
CA SER A 157 12.05 1.42 -9.95
C SER A 157 10.99 0.45 -9.41
N GLY A 158 10.57 0.70 -8.17
CA GLY A 158 9.44 0.01 -7.55
C GLY A 158 8.94 0.76 -6.34
N ARG A 159 7.74 0.42 -5.84
CA ARG A 159 7.23 0.95 -4.57
C ARG A 159 7.92 0.29 -3.38
N CYS A 160 7.71 0.80 -2.16
CA CYS A 160 8.31 0.23 -0.95
C CYS A 160 8.09 -1.30 -0.80
N GLY A 161 6.88 -1.80 -1.12
CA GLY A 161 6.56 -3.23 -1.12
C GLY A 161 7.27 -4.05 -2.20
N GLU A 162 7.71 -3.42 -3.28
CA GLU A 162 8.45 -4.04 -4.40
C GLU A 162 9.96 -3.97 -4.17
N GLU A 163 10.47 -2.84 -3.66
CA GLU A 163 11.88 -2.67 -3.28
C GLU A 163 12.28 -3.64 -2.16
N SER A 164 11.44 -3.80 -1.15
CA SER A 164 11.69 -4.76 -0.06
C SER A 164 11.56 -6.21 -0.53
N THR A 165 10.62 -6.52 -1.43
CA THR A 165 10.54 -7.85 -2.09
C THR A 165 11.79 -8.13 -2.92
N PHE A 166 12.30 -7.13 -3.64
CA PHE A 166 13.53 -7.21 -4.42
C PHE A 166 14.76 -7.45 -3.52
N LEU A 167 14.97 -6.63 -2.49
CA LEU A 167 16.11 -6.79 -1.57
C LEU A 167 16.08 -8.15 -0.85
N VAL A 168 14.92 -8.59 -0.33
CA VAL A 168 14.77 -9.92 0.30
C VAL A 168 15.10 -11.02 -0.71
N SER A 169 14.68 -10.88 -1.96
CA SER A 169 14.98 -11.85 -3.01
C SER A 169 16.48 -11.97 -3.31
N VAL A 170 17.19 -10.84 -3.34
CA VAL A 170 18.63 -10.79 -3.57
C VAL A 170 19.39 -11.36 -2.38
N LEU A 171 19.07 -10.97 -1.15
CA LEU A 171 19.71 -11.47 0.08
C LEU A 171 19.56 -12.99 0.22
N ARG A 172 18.35 -13.50 0.05
CA ARG A 172 18.06 -14.94 0.11
C ARG A 172 18.74 -15.73 -1.02
N SER A 173 19.02 -15.12 -2.17
CA SER A 173 19.74 -15.77 -3.27
C SER A 173 21.18 -16.15 -2.91
N VAL A 174 21.79 -15.43 -1.97
CA VAL A 174 23.14 -15.69 -1.43
C VAL A 174 23.11 -16.25 -0.01
N GLY A 175 21.96 -16.76 0.43
CA GLY A 175 21.84 -17.46 1.71
C GLY A 175 21.84 -16.57 2.95
N ILE A 176 21.58 -15.26 2.82
CA ILE A 176 21.35 -14.37 3.94
C ILE A 176 19.85 -14.43 4.31
N PRO A 177 19.48 -14.80 5.55
CA PRO A 177 18.08 -14.84 5.94
C PRO A 177 17.52 -13.44 6.02
N ALA A 178 16.42 -13.22 5.31
CA ALA A 178 15.77 -11.94 5.23
C ALA A 178 14.25 -12.11 5.14
N ARG A 179 13.50 -11.17 5.70
CA ARG A 179 12.04 -11.11 5.61
C ARG A 179 11.57 -9.70 5.38
N GLN A 180 10.44 -9.60 4.72
CA GLN A 180 9.76 -8.33 4.54
C GLN A 180 8.93 -8.02 5.79
N VAL A 181 9.00 -6.77 6.22
CA VAL A 181 8.28 -6.24 7.37
C VAL A 181 7.38 -5.10 6.91
N TYR A 182 6.19 -5.03 7.50
CA TYR A 182 5.16 -4.08 7.12
C TYR A 182 4.58 -3.34 8.31
N VAL A 183 4.35 -2.05 8.10
CA VAL A 183 3.25 -1.36 8.75
C VAL A 183 2.09 -1.34 7.76
N PRO A 184 1.01 -2.09 8.02
CA PRO A 184 -0.10 -2.20 7.08
C PRO A 184 -0.79 -0.85 6.83
N ARG A 185 -0.86 0.00 7.86
CA ARG A 185 -1.38 1.37 7.81
C ARG A 185 -0.71 2.22 8.88
N TRP A 186 -0.31 3.43 8.53
CA TRP A 186 0.14 4.41 9.53
C TRP A 186 -1.05 5.00 10.28
N ALA A 187 -0.92 5.16 11.60
CA ALA A 187 -1.92 5.88 12.38
C ALA A 187 -1.80 7.41 12.24
N HIS A 188 -0.62 7.90 11.81
CA HIS A 188 -0.26 9.31 11.83
C HIS A 188 -0.25 10.00 10.45
N CYS A 189 -0.34 9.24 9.35
CA CYS A 189 -0.51 9.74 8.00
C CYS A 189 -1.31 8.73 7.18
N ASP A 190 -1.83 9.17 6.04
CA ASP A 190 -2.57 8.32 5.10
C ASP A 190 -1.59 7.64 4.14
N ASP A 191 -0.93 6.59 4.64
CA ASP A 191 -0.01 5.75 3.86
C ASP A 191 0.21 4.39 4.58
N ASN A 192 0.99 3.52 3.98
CA ASN A 192 1.58 2.31 4.55
C ASN A 192 3.10 2.30 4.32
N HIS A 193 3.82 1.31 4.84
CA HIS A 193 5.22 1.14 4.45
C HIS A 193 5.71 -0.29 4.62
N ALA A 194 6.70 -0.66 3.79
CA ALA A 194 7.34 -1.96 3.80
C ALA A 194 8.87 -1.80 3.77
N TRP A 195 9.57 -2.60 4.56
CA TRP A 195 11.03 -2.62 4.62
C TRP A 195 11.52 -4.06 4.89
N VAL A 196 12.81 -4.20 5.22
CA VAL A 196 13.45 -5.52 5.38
C VAL A 196 13.97 -5.71 6.81
N GLU A 197 13.85 -6.92 7.32
CA GLU A 197 14.65 -7.43 8.44
C GLU A 197 15.59 -8.54 7.95
N VAL A 198 16.82 -8.55 8.46
CA VAL A 198 17.83 -9.58 8.22
C VAL A 198 18.21 -10.28 9.52
N TYR A 199 18.49 -11.57 9.47
CA TYR A 199 18.95 -12.33 10.62
C TYR A 199 20.47 -12.46 10.57
N VAL A 200 21.15 -11.69 11.44
CA VAL A 200 22.62 -11.59 11.51
C VAL A 200 23.01 -11.78 12.97
N GLU A 201 24.08 -12.52 13.23
CA GLU A 201 24.62 -12.74 14.59
C GLU A 201 23.60 -13.26 15.62
N GLY A 202 22.57 -13.97 15.16
CA GLY A 202 21.56 -14.59 16.03
C GLY A 202 20.35 -13.71 16.38
N THR A 203 20.25 -12.50 15.83
CA THR A 203 19.12 -11.58 16.05
C THR A 203 18.63 -10.95 14.74
N TRP A 204 17.41 -10.44 14.77
CA TRP A 204 16.83 -9.67 13.67
C TRP A 204 17.29 -8.20 13.74
N HIS A 205 17.67 -7.66 12.59
CA HIS A 205 18.00 -6.25 12.39
C HIS A 205 17.25 -5.68 11.20
N PHE A 206 16.81 -4.43 11.26
CA PHE A 206 16.05 -3.81 10.16
C PHE A 206 16.91 -2.88 9.28
N LEU A 207 16.47 -2.68 8.04
CA LEU A 207 17.08 -1.75 7.09
C LEU A 207 16.07 -1.30 6.02
N GLY A 208 16.30 -0.11 5.45
CA GLY A 208 15.60 0.35 4.26
C GLY A 208 15.99 -0.47 3.02
N ALA A 209 15.05 -0.64 2.09
CA ALA A 209 15.28 -1.40 0.86
C ALA A 209 15.68 -0.46 -0.28
N CYS A 210 16.82 -0.70 -0.92
CA CYS A 210 17.41 0.24 -1.91
C CYS A 210 17.81 1.61 -1.31
N GLU A 211 17.78 1.73 0.02
CA GLU A 211 18.07 2.93 0.80
C GLU A 211 19.16 2.61 1.84
N PRO A 212 20.40 2.38 1.39
CA PRO A 212 21.44 1.81 2.24
C PRO A 212 21.99 2.83 3.24
N GLU A 213 22.14 2.37 4.48
CA GLU A 213 22.84 3.06 5.56
C GLU A 213 24.12 2.29 5.91
N GLU A 214 25.08 2.93 6.57
CA GLU A 214 26.35 2.29 6.97
C GLU A 214 26.25 1.50 8.29
N VAL A 215 25.05 1.40 8.85
CA VAL A 215 24.71 0.60 10.04
C VAL A 215 23.35 -0.05 9.83
N LEU A 216 23.14 -1.21 10.48
CA LEU A 216 21.82 -1.82 10.59
C LEU A 216 20.98 -1.10 11.65
N ASP A 217 19.69 -1.46 11.73
CA ASP A 217 18.68 -0.85 12.59
C ASP A 217 18.49 0.64 12.30
N ARG A 218 18.49 0.97 11.00
CA ARG A 218 18.34 2.33 10.51
C ARG A 218 17.68 2.39 9.14
N GLY A 219 16.88 3.44 8.97
CA GLY A 219 16.25 3.86 7.72
C GLY A 219 15.58 5.22 7.90
N TRP A 220 15.13 5.86 6.83
CA TRP A 220 14.49 7.19 6.93
C TRP A 220 13.17 7.16 7.72
N PHE A 221 12.48 6.01 7.74
CA PHE A 221 11.20 5.79 8.43
C PHE A 221 11.33 5.53 9.94
N THR A 222 12.55 5.47 10.47
CA THR A 222 12.84 5.00 11.83
C THR A 222 12.00 5.71 12.90
N ASN A 223 11.82 7.03 12.81
CA ASN A 223 10.97 7.78 13.74
C ASN A 223 9.48 7.48 13.55
N ALA A 224 9.02 7.39 12.30
CA ALA A 224 7.64 7.04 11.96
C ALA A 224 7.29 5.63 12.49
N ALA A 225 8.23 4.67 12.42
CA ALA A 225 8.06 3.31 12.93
C ALA A 225 7.80 3.25 14.45
N THR A 226 8.36 4.19 15.24
CA THR A 226 8.06 4.29 16.69
C THR A 226 6.59 4.61 16.98
N ARG A 227 5.87 5.09 15.95
CA ARG A 227 4.46 5.50 16.00
C ARG A 227 3.55 4.47 15.34
N ALA A 228 4.05 3.27 15.06
CA ALA A 228 3.25 2.19 14.50
C ALA A 228 2.33 1.58 15.57
N VAL A 229 1.08 1.32 15.22
CA VAL A 229 0.16 0.52 16.05
C VAL A 229 0.46 -0.97 15.89
N LEU A 230 0.83 -1.41 14.69
CA LEU A 230 1.20 -2.78 14.40
C LEU A 230 2.30 -2.79 13.35
N VAL A 231 3.35 -3.56 13.62
CA VAL A 231 4.36 -3.95 12.65
C VAL A 231 4.38 -5.48 12.60
N TYR A 232 4.31 -6.07 11.41
CA TYR A 232 4.39 -7.51 11.25
C TYR A 232 5.30 -7.95 10.11
N ALA A 233 5.83 -9.16 10.24
CA ALA A 233 6.40 -9.93 9.13
C ALA A 233 5.40 -11.00 8.68
N ARG A 234 5.42 -11.36 7.39
CA ARG A 234 4.58 -12.44 6.84
C ARG A 234 5.30 -13.77 6.88
N THR A 235 4.59 -14.83 7.23
CA THR A 235 5.01 -16.22 7.03
C THR A 235 3.84 -17.07 6.53
N PHE A 236 4.12 -18.19 5.87
CA PHE A 236 3.13 -19.04 5.24
C PHE A 236 2.98 -20.40 5.93
N THR A 237 3.82 -20.67 6.93
CA THR A 237 3.79 -21.91 7.71
C THR A 237 3.94 -21.59 9.19
N ASP A 238 3.59 -22.53 10.07
CA ASP A 238 3.74 -22.35 11.51
C ASP A 238 4.94 -23.09 12.10
N TYR A 239 5.72 -23.79 11.27
CA TYR A 239 6.86 -24.61 11.71
C TYR A 239 7.83 -23.82 12.60
N GLY A 240 7.85 -24.15 13.90
CA GLY A 240 8.77 -23.57 14.88
C GLY A 240 8.46 -22.13 15.29
N VAL A 241 7.36 -21.55 14.80
CA VAL A 241 6.99 -20.13 15.03
C VAL A 241 5.56 -19.96 15.58
N GLU A 242 4.90 -21.06 15.98
CA GLU A 242 3.49 -21.08 16.40
C GLU A 242 3.17 -20.03 17.47
N LYS A 243 4.11 -19.80 18.39
CA LYS A 243 3.97 -18.87 19.52
C LYS A 243 4.15 -17.39 19.15
N GLN A 244 4.66 -17.10 17.95
CA GLN A 244 4.95 -15.74 17.46
C GLN A 244 3.82 -15.21 16.55
N ILE A 245 2.89 -16.07 16.12
CA ILE A 245 1.78 -15.71 15.25
C ILE A 245 0.76 -14.88 16.03
N ALA A 246 0.55 -13.64 15.60
CA ALA A 246 -0.45 -12.75 16.18
C ALA A 246 -1.82 -12.85 15.49
N GLY A 247 -1.84 -13.22 14.22
CA GLY A 247 -3.06 -13.39 13.44
C GLY A 247 -2.76 -13.91 12.04
N ARG A 248 -3.77 -13.90 11.18
CA ARG A 248 -3.66 -14.42 9.81
C ARG A 248 -4.58 -13.68 8.85
N ASP A 249 -4.22 -13.70 7.58
CA ASP A 249 -5.06 -13.42 6.42
C ASP A 249 -5.03 -14.66 5.54
N GLY A 250 -6.11 -15.43 5.57
CA GLY A 250 -6.19 -16.73 4.93
C GLY A 250 -5.03 -17.67 5.29
N CYS A 251 -4.19 -18.02 4.32
CA CYS A 251 -3.01 -18.88 4.52
C CYS A 251 -1.78 -18.13 5.08
N VAL A 252 -1.74 -16.80 4.98
CA VAL A 252 -0.65 -15.96 5.49
C VAL A 252 -0.83 -15.74 6.99
N ARG A 253 0.25 -15.94 7.73
CA ARG A 253 0.35 -15.71 9.18
C ARG A 253 1.21 -14.48 9.44
N PHE A 254 0.81 -13.67 10.41
CA PHE A 254 1.51 -12.44 10.76
C PHE A 254 2.30 -12.63 12.05
N LEU A 255 3.62 -12.50 11.96
CA LEU A 255 4.52 -12.44 13.10
C LEU A 255 4.57 -11.01 13.60
N ASN A 256 4.09 -10.75 14.82
CA ASN A 256 4.08 -9.40 15.36
C ASN A 256 5.47 -9.02 15.86
N VAL A 257 6.05 -8.01 15.23
CA VAL A 257 7.39 -7.48 15.52
C VAL A 257 7.35 -6.04 16.02
N THR A 258 6.17 -5.55 16.44
CA THR A 258 5.97 -4.15 16.86
C THR A 258 6.92 -3.73 17.98
N GLU A 259 7.25 -4.65 18.90
CA GLU A 259 8.17 -4.38 20.02
C GLU A 259 9.60 -4.08 19.56
N HIS A 260 9.97 -4.45 18.33
CA HIS A 260 11.26 -4.06 17.74
C HIS A 260 11.30 -2.59 17.32
N TYR A 261 10.17 -1.86 17.29
CA TYR A 261 10.09 -0.51 16.72
C TYR A 261 9.47 0.51 17.67
N ALA A 262 8.44 0.12 18.41
CA ALA A 262 7.60 1.02 19.18
C ALA A 262 7.39 0.53 20.62
N GLU A 263 7.08 1.46 21.53
CA GLU A 263 6.55 1.11 22.84
C GLU A 263 5.19 0.42 22.68
N THR A 264 4.99 -0.70 23.36
CA THR A 264 3.78 -1.52 23.19
C THR A 264 2.97 -1.67 24.48
N LYS A 265 1.71 -2.02 24.29
CA LYS A 265 0.82 -2.53 25.32
C LYS A 265 0.17 -3.82 24.86
N LYS A 266 -0.19 -4.67 25.83
CA LYS A 266 -1.11 -5.79 25.60
C LYS A 266 -2.54 -5.31 25.84
N LEU A 267 -3.36 -5.33 24.79
CA LEU A 267 -4.79 -5.09 24.83
C LEU A 267 -5.54 -6.43 24.95
N ARG A 268 -6.35 -6.59 26.00
CA ARG A 268 -7.27 -7.72 26.19
C ARG A 268 -8.67 -7.31 25.73
N ILE A 269 -9.27 -8.11 24.85
CA ILE A 269 -10.60 -7.84 24.30
C ILE A 269 -11.52 -8.96 24.74
N ARG A 270 -12.59 -8.63 25.46
CA ARG A 270 -13.63 -9.58 25.87
C ARG A 270 -14.88 -9.37 25.02
N VAL A 271 -15.37 -10.44 24.41
CA VAL A 271 -16.61 -10.44 23.63
C VAL A 271 -17.65 -11.27 24.36
N ALA A 272 -18.82 -10.68 24.57
CA ALA A 272 -19.93 -11.31 25.26
C ALA A 272 -21.27 -11.04 24.56
N ASP A 273 -22.31 -11.78 24.94
CA ASP A 273 -23.68 -11.53 24.51
C ASP A 273 -24.36 -10.43 25.36
N GLY A 274 -25.63 -10.15 25.09
CA GLY A 274 -26.44 -9.21 25.88
C GLY A 274 -26.63 -9.59 27.36
N GLU A 275 -26.36 -10.85 27.72
CA GLU A 275 -26.43 -11.39 29.09
C GLU A 275 -25.04 -11.47 29.76
N ASN A 276 -23.99 -10.95 29.10
CA ASN A 276 -22.58 -11.01 29.50
C ASN A 276 -21.95 -12.41 29.52
N HIS A 277 -22.54 -13.39 28.83
CA HIS A 277 -21.89 -14.68 28.62
C HIS A 277 -20.79 -14.56 27.56
N PRO A 278 -19.61 -15.18 27.77
CA PRO A 278 -18.51 -15.10 26.82
C PRO A 278 -18.87 -15.76 25.49
N ILE A 279 -18.50 -15.12 24.38
CA ILE A 279 -18.72 -15.66 23.03
C ILE A 279 -17.39 -16.20 22.49
N PRO A 280 -17.18 -17.53 22.47
CA PRO A 280 -16.01 -18.14 21.85
C PRO A 280 -16.11 -18.13 20.32
N GLY A 281 -14.98 -18.02 19.62
CA GLY A 281 -14.94 -18.02 18.17
C GLY A 281 -15.54 -16.77 17.50
N ALA A 282 -15.67 -15.66 18.22
CA ALA A 282 -16.05 -14.38 17.61
C ALA A 282 -14.84 -13.77 16.88
N SER A 283 -15.09 -13.12 15.75
CA SER A 283 -14.07 -12.36 15.03
C SER A 283 -13.92 -10.98 15.68
N VAL A 284 -12.67 -10.53 15.82
CA VAL A 284 -12.33 -9.23 16.42
C VAL A 284 -11.32 -8.51 15.53
N SER A 285 -11.75 -7.44 14.89
CA SER A 285 -10.91 -6.55 14.08
C SER A 285 -10.40 -5.39 14.93
N VAL A 286 -9.09 -5.12 14.82
CA VAL A 286 -8.47 -3.90 15.32
C VAL A 286 -8.23 -2.99 14.12
N GLU A 287 -8.80 -1.79 14.15
CA GLU A 287 -8.89 -0.91 12.98
C GLU A 287 -8.24 0.46 13.26
N ILE A 288 -7.56 1.00 12.24
CA ILE A 288 -6.96 2.33 12.25
C ILE A 288 -7.72 3.21 11.27
N LEU A 289 -8.00 4.45 11.68
CA LEU A 289 -8.52 5.48 10.78
C LEU A 289 -7.40 5.96 9.85
N ASN A 290 -7.44 5.53 8.60
CA ASN A 290 -6.44 5.83 7.57
C ASN A 290 -7.17 5.88 6.21
N MET A 291 -6.79 6.84 5.37
CA MET A 291 -7.45 7.15 4.10
C MET A 291 -8.95 7.46 4.25
N ALA A 292 -9.29 8.22 5.30
CA ALA A 292 -10.67 8.49 5.74
C ALA A 292 -11.53 7.23 5.98
N GLU A 293 -10.93 6.06 6.21
CA GLU A 293 -11.61 4.77 6.40
C GLU A 293 -11.10 4.07 7.67
N PHE A 294 -11.93 3.22 8.30
CA PHE A 294 -11.44 2.31 9.35
C PHE A 294 -10.90 1.04 8.71
N CYS A 295 -9.58 0.98 8.53
CA CYS A 295 -8.89 -0.16 7.95
C CYS A 295 -8.50 -1.19 9.02
N SER A 296 -8.85 -2.46 8.82
CA SER A 296 -8.39 -3.55 9.68
C SER A 296 -6.88 -3.74 9.54
N VAL A 297 -6.15 -3.68 10.66
CA VAL A 297 -4.72 -4.03 10.70
C VAL A 297 -4.48 -5.47 11.13
N LEU A 298 -5.43 -6.06 11.86
CA LEU A 298 -5.40 -7.45 12.27
C LEU A 298 -6.79 -7.91 12.70
N THR A 299 -7.19 -9.12 12.28
CA THR A 299 -8.37 -9.82 12.79
C THR A 299 -7.96 -11.01 13.65
N LEU A 300 -8.52 -11.08 14.85
CA LEU A 300 -8.32 -12.11 15.87
C LEU A 300 -9.58 -12.96 16.02
N THR A 301 -9.43 -14.10 16.69
CA THR A 301 -10.56 -14.98 17.06
C THR A 301 -10.55 -15.19 18.57
N THR A 302 -11.71 -15.03 19.21
CA THR A 302 -11.81 -15.25 20.66
C THR A 302 -11.64 -16.72 21.04
N GLY A 303 -10.96 -16.95 22.17
CA GLY A 303 -10.82 -18.27 22.78
C GLY A 303 -12.09 -18.74 23.51
N ALA A 304 -11.99 -19.88 24.19
CA ALA A 304 -13.11 -20.50 24.92
C ALA A 304 -13.73 -19.60 26.00
N ASP A 305 -12.96 -18.66 26.57
CA ASP A 305 -13.39 -17.69 27.56
C ASP A 305 -13.97 -16.40 26.96
N GLY A 306 -14.14 -16.35 25.64
CA GLY A 306 -14.62 -15.18 24.91
C GLY A 306 -13.60 -14.06 24.82
N THR A 307 -12.30 -14.33 25.04
CA THR A 307 -11.26 -13.30 24.97
C THR A 307 -10.29 -13.47 23.81
N ALA A 308 -9.80 -12.34 23.29
CA ALA A 308 -8.67 -12.24 22.38
C ALA A 308 -7.64 -11.25 22.97
N SER A 309 -6.40 -11.28 22.49
CA SER A 309 -5.37 -10.34 22.95
C SER A 309 -4.40 -9.97 21.84
N LEU A 310 -3.98 -8.71 21.83
CA LEU A 310 -3.00 -8.17 20.89
C LEU A 310 -1.94 -7.35 21.63
N THR A 311 -0.67 -7.57 21.30
CA THR A 311 0.39 -6.60 21.61
C THR A 311 0.42 -5.56 20.49
N MET A 312 0.26 -4.28 20.82
CA MET A 312 0.17 -3.19 19.84
C MET A 312 0.86 -1.94 20.36
N GLY A 313 1.25 -1.02 19.46
CA GLY A 313 1.77 0.30 19.80
C GLY A 313 0.72 1.20 20.46
N LEU A 314 1.19 2.32 21.03
CA LEU A 314 0.37 3.24 21.84
C LEU A 314 -0.47 4.22 21.01
N GLY A 315 -1.46 3.71 20.27
CA GLY A 315 -2.42 4.52 19.49
C GLY A 315 -3.87 4.29 19.89
N ASP A 316 -4.72 5.26 19.55
CA ASP A 316 -6.17 5.04 19.57
C ASP A 316 -6.56 4.16 18.37
N VAL A 317 -7.43 3.18 18.60
CA VAL A 317 -7.94 2.25 17.56
C VAL A 317 -9.44 2.09 17.69
N LEU A 318 -10.10 1.66 16.61
CA LEU A 318 -11.45 1.13 16.70
C LEU A 318 -11.38 -0.39 16.86
N VAL A 319 -12.01 -0.94 17.89
CA VAL A 319 -12.16 -2.40 18.05
C VAL A 319 -13.56 -2.77 17.64
N ARG A 320 -13.67 -3.72 16.71
CA ARG A 320 -14.93 -4.22 16.19
C ARG A 320 -15.00 -5.72 16.36
N ALA A 321 -16.13 -6.23 16.83
CA ALA A 321 -16.35 -7.66 17.01
C ALA A 321 -17.66 -8.10 16.37
N TRP A 322 -17.70 -9.31 15.82
CA TRP A 322 -18.92 -9.87 15.25
C TRP A 322 -18.97 -11.40 15.35
N LYS A 323 -20.20 -11.92 15.42
CA LYS A 323 -20.53 -13.33 15.32
C LYS A 323 -22.03 -13.51 15.07
N ASP A 324 -22.39 -14.50 14.26
CA ASP A 324 -23.79 -14.95 14.08
C ASP A 324 -24.76 -13.81 13.71
N GLY A 325 -24.32 -12.87 12.85
CA GLY A 325 -25.12 -11.72 12.39
C GLY A 325 -25.17 -10.53 13.35
N LEU A 326 -24.57 -10.64 14.55
CA LEU A 326 -24.49 -9.57 15.53
C LEU A 326 -23.09 -8.95 15.55
N CYS A 327 -23.01 -7.65 15.78
CA CYS A 327 -21.76 -6.92 15.90
C CYS A 327 -21.79 -5.85 17.00
N ALA A 328 -20.60 -5.38 17.34
CA ALA A 328 -20.38 -4.21 18.18
C ALA A 328 -19.05 -3.57 17.80
N GLU A 329 -18.94 -2.26 18.00
CA GLU A 329 -17.68 -1.52 17.83
C GLU A 329 -17.51 -0.51 18.96
N THR A 330 -16.26 -0.25 19.33
CA THR A 330 -15.95 0.79 20.31
C THR A 330 -14.53 1.35 20.08
N PRO A 331 -14.36 2.68 20.14
CA PRO A 331 -13.02 3.27 20.15
C PRO A 331 -12.30 2.89 21.44
N VAL A 332 -11.02 2.55 21.34
CA VAL A 332 -10.14 2.18 22.44
C VAL A 332 -8.98 3.16 22.47
N ARG A 333 -8.75 3.78 23.63
CA ARG A 333 -7.70 4.77 23.83
C ARG A 333 -6.33 4.12 24.00
N ALA A 334 -5.28 4.84 23.63
CA ALA A 334 -3.88 4.43 23.77
C ALA A 334 -3.53 3.91 25.18
N GLU A 335 -4.15 4.41 26.24
CA GLU A 335 -3.86 4.02 27.63
C GLU A 335 -4.66 2.79 28.12
N GLU A 336 -5.72 2.41 27.40
CA GLU A 336 -6.60 1.29 27.79
C GLU A 336 -5.96 -0.07 27.48
N ARG A 337 -6.04 -0.99 28.45
CA ARG A 337 -5.47 -2.35 28.34
C ARG A 337 -6.52 -3.45 28.30
N GLU A 338 -7.77 -3.12 28.56
CA GLU A 338 -8.90 -4.05 28.51
C GLU A 338 -10.14 -3.35 27.97
N VAL A 339 -10.89 -4.04 27.13
CA VAL A 339 -12.16 -3.57 26.57
C VAL A 339 -13.15 -4.73 26.50
N SER A 340 -14.44 -4.44 26.72
CA SER A 340 -15.52 -5.43 26.59
C SER A 340 -16.53 -4.97 25.54
N LEU A 341 -16.88 -5.87 24.62
CA LEU A 341 -17.91 -5.66 23.59
C LEU A 341 -19.05 -6.64 23.82
N ASN A 342 -20.28 -6.12 23.87
CA ASN A 342 -21.49 -6.92 23.91
C ASN A 342 -22.13 -6.91 22.52
N LEU A 343 -22.27 -8.08 21.89
CA LEU A 343 -22.88 -8.21 20.57
C LEU A 343 -24.40 -8.11 20.70
N THR A 344 -24.96 -6.94 20.44
CA THR A 344 -26.41 -6.68 20.59
C THR A 344 -27.09 -6.19 19.32
N GLU A 345 -26.33 -5.67 18.36
CA GLU A 345 -26.87 -5.01 17.17
C GLU A 345 -26.60 -5.83 15.90
N THR A 346 -27.47 -5.69 14.89
CA THR A 346 -27.11 -6.07 13.52
C THR A 346 -26.33 -4.93 12.85
N PRO A 347 -25.49 -5.21 11.84
CA PRO A 347 -24.73 -4.15 11.17
C PRO A 347 -25.60 -3.02 10.57
N GLU A 348 -26.83 -3.30 10.12
CA GLU A 348 -27.74 -2.26 9.60
C GLU A 348 -28.29 -1.35 10.70
N ASN A 349 -28.40 -1.87 11.93
CA ASN A 349 -28.96 -1.16 13.08
C ASN A 349 -27.88 -0.55 13.97
N MET A 350 -26.60 -0.75 13.64
CA MET A 350 -25.50 -0.17 14.38
C MET A 350 -25.64 1.37 14.42
N PRO A 351 -25.63 1.99 15.61
CA PRO A 351 -25.66 3.44 15.70
C PRO A 351 -24.44 4.03 14.99
N SER A 352 -24.54 5.25 14.49
CA SER A 352 -23.37 6.05 14.06
C SER A 352 -22.48 6.25 15.29
N GLY A 353 -21.56 5.32 15.59
CA GLY A 353 -20.61 5.36 16.70
C GLY A 353 -21.20 5.41 18.14
N ARG A 354 -20.44 4.88 19.10
CA ARG A 354 -20.53 5.32 20.50
C ARG A 354 -19.49 6.42 20.67
N THR A 355 -19.90 7.61 21.11
CA THR A 355 -18.94 8.62 21.56
C THR A 355 -18.11 8.02 22.69
N VAL A 356 -16.82 8.38 22.74
CA VAL A 356 -16.01 8.03 23.92
C VAL A 356 -16.72 8.61 25.13
N PRO A 357 -17.08 7.82 26.16
CA PRO A 357 -17.69 8.39 27.34
C PRO A 357 -16.70 9.38 27.93
N GLU A 358 -17.04 10.67 27.94
CA GLU A 358 -16.40 11.61 28.85
C GLU A 358 -16.53 11.00 30.24
N ARG A 359 -15.41 10.69 30.89
CA ARG A 359 -15.40 10.28 32.30
C ARG A 359 -16.00 11.43 33.11
N LYS A 360 -17.30 11.40 33.35
CA LYS A 360 -17.89 12.16 34.44
C LYS A 360 -17.35 11.59 35.75
N PRO A 361 -16.91 12.44 36.71
CA PRO A 361 -16.53 11.98 38.03
C PRO A 361 -17.66 11.15 38.63
N SER A 362 -17.30 10.00 39.20
CA SER A 362 -18.23 9.02 39.76
C SER A 362 -19.23 9.64 40.74
N GLY A 363 -20.52 9.54 40.43
CA GLY A 363 -21.59 9.76 41.40
C GLY A 363 -22.85 10.41 40.85
N GLN A 364 -23.67 9.66 40.08
CA GLN A 364 -25.13 9.70 40.14
C GLN A 364 -25.75 8.63 39.23
N PRO A 365 -26.83 7.93 39.66
CA PRO A 365 -27.46 6.89 38.86
C PRO A 365 -28.42 7.52 37.84
N GLY A 366 -28.16 7.32 36.54
CA GLY A 366 -29.04 7.72 35.45
C GLY A 366 -29.99 6.59 35.05
N SER A 367 -31.28 6.90 34.99
CA SER A 367 -32.38 5.99 34.69
C SER A 367 -32.39 5.47 33.25
N THR A 368 -32.60 4.17 33.08
CA THR A 368 -33.05 3.54 31.84
C THR A 368 -34.57 3.71 31.66
N SER A 369 -35.00 4.32 30.57
CA SER A 369 -36.18 3.91 29.81
C SER A 369 -36.36 4.78 28.56
N GLY A 370 -36.28 4.16 27.38
CA GLY A 370 -36.66 4.77 26.11
C GLY A 370 -36.76 3.69 25.04
N ASN A 371 -37.93 3.07 24.91
CA ASN A 371 -38.31 2.28 23.75
C ASN A 371 -38.53 3.24 22.57
N GLY A 372 -37.79 3.07 21.47
CA GLY A 372 -37.97 3.81 20.23
C GLY A 372 -37.08 3.23 19.13
N ASN A 373 -37.71 2.60 18.15
CA ASN A 373 -37.11 1.80 17.07
C ASN A 373 -36.67 2.64 15.85
N ASP A 374 -36.16 3.86 16.08
CA ASP A 374 -35.59 4.71 15.04
C ASP A 374 -34.24 5.25 15.56
N ALA A 375 -33.14 4.59 15.19
CA ALA A 375 -31.81 5.15 15.41
C ALA A 375 -31.71 6.42 14.55
N GLU A 376 -31.84 7.61 15.17
CA GLU A 376 -31.74 8.88 14.44
C GLU A 376 -30.41 8.95 13.68
N GLU A 377 -30.49 9.07 12.36
CA GLU A 377 -29.36 9.26 11.46
C GLU A 377 -28.64 10.57 11.81
N LYS A 378 -27.61 10.47 12.66
CA LYS A 378 -26.84 11.60 13.16
C LYS A 378 -25.36 11.42 12.83
N TRP A 379 -24.72 12.55 12.59
CA TRP A 379 -23.26 12.64 12.57
C TRP A 379 -22.72 12.35 13.97
N THR A 380 -21.72 11.49 14.02
CA THR A 380 -20.97 11.22 15.23
C THR A 380 -19.53 11.67 15.06
N GLU A 381 -19.13 12.51 15.99
CA GLU A 381 -17.81 13.10 16.05
C GLU A 381 -16.88 12.20 16.88
N LEU A 382 -15.72 11.90 16.33
CA LEU A 382 -14.63 11.18 16.98
C LEU A 382 -13.34 11.98 16.89
N GLU A 383 -12.49 11.78 17.89
CA GLU A 383 -11.11 12.23 17.88
C GLU A 383 -10.23 10.99 18.03
N ILE A 384 -9.36 10.74 17.06
CA ILE A 384 -8.44 9.61 17.02
C ILE A 384 -7.03 10.14 17.21
N ARG A 385 -6.39 9.78 18.33
CA ARG A 385 -5.03 10.21 18.64
C ARG A 385 -4.02 9.25 18.00
N ALA A 386 -3.14 9.81 17.18
CA ALA A 386 -1.99 9.07 16.69
C ALA A 386 -1.00 8.79 17.83
N PRO A 387 -0.23 7.69 17.76
CA PRO A 387 0.85 7.46 18.71
C PRO A 387 1.83 8.62 18.76
N LYS A 388 2.30 8.91 19.97
CA LYS A 388 3.40 9.86 20.18
C LYS A 388 4.70 9.30 19.62
N ASP A 389 5.57 10.21 19.22
CA ASP A 389 6.93 9.89 18.83
C ASP A 389 7.68 9.26 20.01
N GLY A 390 8.29 8.09 19.79
CA GLY A 390 9.01 7.33 20.81
C GLY A 390 10.51 7.59 20.74
N ALA A 391 11.17 7.67 21.90
CA ALA A 391 12.62 7.69 21.95
C ALA A 391 13.15 6.25 21.91
N THR A 392 13.58 5.80 20.73
CA THR A 392 14.32 4.54 20.63
C THR A 392 15.75 4.85 20.19
N PRO A 393 16.78 4.39 20.91
CA PRO A 393 18.17 4.71 20.63
C PRO A 393 18.68 3.88 19.46
N TRP A 394 18.27 4.24 18.25
CA TRP A 394 18.76 3.60 17.03
C TRP A 394 20.22 3.96 16.79
N PRO A 395 21.04 3.05 16.22
CA PRO A 395 22.39 3.37 15.82
C PRO A 395 22.45 4.61 14.92
N VAL A 396 23.42 5.48 15.20
CA VAL A 396 23.71 6.66 14.37
C VAL A 396 25.08 6.49 13.74
N PRO A 397 25.18 6.52 12.40
CA PRO A 397 26.47 6.54 11.72
C PRO A 397 27.32 7.69 12.24
N ASP A 398 28.55 7.39 12.61
CA ASP A 398 29.52 8.42 12.96
C ASP A 398 29.90 9.27 11.73
N ALA A 399 30.65 10.35 11.95
CA ALA A 399 31.04 11.25 10.87
C ALA A 399 31.83 10.55 9.74
N ALA A 400 32.66 9.55 10.06
CA ALA A 400 33.43 8.81 9.06
C ALA A 400 32.51 7.86 8.26
N GLN A 401 31.60 7.16 8.93
CA GLN A 401 30.59 6.33 8.29
C GLN A 401 29.70 7.17 7.37
N LYS A 402 29.23 8.36 7.79
CA LYS A 402 28.47 9.27 6.91
C LYS A 402 29.24 9.63 5.64
N VAL A 403 30.55 9.91 5.74
CA VAL A 403 31.39 10.21 4.57
C VAL A 403 31.49 9.00 3.63
N VAL A 404 31.71 7.81 4.16
CA VAL A 404 31.76 6.56 3.38
C VAL A 404 30.42 6.28 2.71
N GLY A 405 29.33 6.36 3.47
CA GLY A 405 27.97 6.11 2.99
C GLY A 405 27.57 7.04 1.85
N ARG A 406 27.88 8.35 1.97
CA ARG A 406 27.66 9.32 0.88
C ARG A 406 28.44 8.95 -0.39
N ALA A 407 29.71 8.57 -0.26
CA ALA A 407 30.53 8.21 -1.41
C ALA A 407 30.01 6.95 -2.12
N ARG A 408 29.56 5.95 -1.35
CA ARG A 408 28.98 4.72 -1.88
C ARG A 408 27.60 4.95 -2.50
N LEU A 409 26.75 5.75 -1.87
CA LEU A 409 25.43 6.09 -2.39
C LEU A 409 25.55 6.87 -3.71
N LYS A 410 26.43 7.87 -3.78
CA LYS A 410 26.74 8.58 -5.03
C LYS A 410 27.21 7.64 -6.15
N THR A 411 27.98 6.61 -5.80
CA THR A 411 28.42 5.59 -6.76
C THR A 411 27.25 4.73 -7.25
N ALA A 412 26.36 4.35 -6.34
CA ALA A 412 25.14 3.60 -6.65
C ALA A 412 24.19 4.43 -7.52
N ASP A 413 23.93 5.68 -7.17
CA ASP A 413 23.08 6.60 -7.93
C ASP A 413 23.62 6.80 -9.35
N ALA A 414 24.93 7.04 -9.49
CA ALA A 414 25.55 7.20 -10.81
C ALA A 414 25.45 5.91 -11.66
N ALA A 415 25.45 4.72 -11.05
CA ALA A 415 25.23 3.47 -11.76
C ALA A 415 23.77 3.31 -12.20
N ARG A 416 22.81 3.64 -11.32
CA ARG A 416 21.38 3.64 -11.63
C ARG A 416 21.06 4.65 -12.74
N GLU A 417 21.59 5.86 -12.68
CA GLU A 417 21.42 6.90 -13.70
C GLU A 417 21.94 6.46 -15.07
N ARG A 418 23.12 5.82 -15.14
CA ARG A 418 23.65 5.26 -16.40
C ARG A 418 22.71 4.22 -17.00
N LYS A 419 22.15 3.34 -16.16
CA LYS A 419 21.18 2.33 -16.58
C LYS A 419 19.87 2.97 -17.09
N LEU A 420 19.33 3.93 -16.37
CA LEU A 420 18.13 4.66 -16.78
C LEU A 420 18.34 5.48 -18.06
N LEU A 421 19.54 6.04 -18.26
CA LEU A 421 19.92 6.71 -19.50
C LEU A 421 19.93 5.73 -20.67
N ALA A 422 20.50 4.53 -20.49
CA ALA A 422 20.48 3.50 -21.53
C ALA A 422 19.04 3.12 -21.93
N PHE A 423 18.13 2.96 -20.96
CA PHE A 423 16.71 2.73 -21.24
C PHE A 423 16.06 3.89 -22.01
N ARG A 424 16.38 5.14 -21.66
CA ARG A 424 15.90 6.32 -22.40
C ARG A 424 16.42 6.34 -23.84
N GLU A 425 17.68 5.97 -24.05
CA GLU A 425 18.25 5.87 -25.39
C GLU A 425 17.59 4.76 -26.23
N ASP A 426 17.31 3.61 -25.63
CA ASP A 426 16.53 2.54 -26.27
C ASP A 426 15.12 3.04 -26.66
N ALA A 427 14.45 3.75 -25.74
CA ALA A 427 13.14 4.31 -25.98
C ALA A 427 13.13 5.34 -27.12
N ILE A 428 14.12 6.25 -27.15
CA ILE A 428 14.27 7.24 -28.23
C ILE A 428 14.48 6.53 -29.58
N ARG A 429 15.34 5.51 -29.63
CA ARG A 429 15.56 4.71 -30.86
C ARG A 429 14.28 4.03 -31.34
N ALA A 430 13.48 3.47 -30.43
CA ALA A 430 12.20 2.86 -30.78
C ALA A 430 11.20 3.91 -31.30
N ALA A 431 11.18 5.10 -30.67
CA ALA A 431 10.30 6.21 -31.03
C ALA A 431 10.61 6.82 -32.42
N GLU A 432 11.83 6.68 -32.95
CA GLU A 432 12.15 7.09 -34.34
C GLU A 432 11.26 6.37 -35.36
N ARG A 433 10.92 5.11 -35.11
CA ARG A 433 10.01 4.32 -35.96
C ARG A 433 8.54 4.49 -35.55
N TYR A 434 8.28 4.70 -34.26
CA TYR A 434 6.94 4.74 -33.67
C TYR A 434 6.75 6.00 -32.80
N PRO A 435 6.67 7.19 -33.42
CA PRO A 435 6.66 8.46 -32.68
C PRO A 435 5.41 8.67 -31.82
N GLY A 436 4.29 8.02 -32.15
CA GLY A 436 3.05 8.09 -31.35
C GLY A 436 3.11 7.31 -30.04
N GLU A 437 4.12 6.46 -29.88
CA GLU A 437 4.30 5.57 -28.72
C GLU A 437 5.55 5.97 -27.90
N ALA A 438 6.12 7.15 -28.16
CA ALA A 438 7.34 7.62 -27.51
C ALA A 438 7.25 7.62 -25.98
N ASP A 439 6.13 8.09 -25.43
CA ASP A 439 5.87 8.09 -23.98
C ASP A 439 5.78 6.66 -23.41
N ILE A 440 5.11 5.74 -24.12
CA ILE A 440 5.02 4.34 -23.73
C ILE A 440 6.41 3.69 -23.68
N PHE A 441 7.27 3.93 -24.68
CA PHE A 441 8.64 3.40 -24.64
C PHE A 441 9.46 3.97 -23.48
N LEU A 442 9.27 5.23 -23.11
CA LEU A 442 9.94 5.80 -21.93
C LEU A 442 9.50 5.09 -20.65
N ARG A 443 8.21 4.78 -20.52
CA ARG A 443 7.62 4.06 -19.37
C ARG A 443 7.92 2.56 -19.36
N ALA A 444 8.18 1.96 -20.51
CA ALA A 444 8.55 0.55 -20.66
C ALA A 444 9.93 0.18 -20.09
N ARG A 445 10.83 1.17 -19.92
CA ARG A 445 12.18 0.99 -19.36
C ARG A 445 12.94 -0.18 -20.02
N GLY A 446 13.34 -1.20 -19.27
CA GLY A 446 14.03 -2.37 -19.80
C GLY A 446 13.23 -3.26 -20.76
N ASN A 447 11.93 -2.99 -20.96
CA ASN A 447 11.05 -3.79 -21.83
C ASN A 447 10.77 -3.15 -23.21
N VAL A 448 11.48 -2.08 -23.58
CA VAL A 448 11.32 -1.42 -24.90
C VAL A 448 11.45 -2.40 -26.06
N ALA A 449 12.37 -3.35 -25.98
CA ALA A 449 12.59 -4.35 -27.03
C ALA A 449 11.34 -5.23 -27.26
N GLY A 450 10.67 -5.67 -26.19
CA GLY A 450 9.45 -6.47 -26.29
C GLY A 450 8.29 -5.70 -26.91
N LEU A 451 8.07 -4.44 -26.48
CA LEU A 451 7.02 -3.62 -27.07
C LEU A 451 7.29 -3.30 -28.55
N LYS A 452 8.56 -3.07 -28.91
CA LYS A 452 8.95 -2.86 -30.31
C LYS A 452 8.74 -4.13 -31.14
N GLU A 453 9.12 -5.29 -30.63
CA GLU A 453 8.87 -6.57 -31.29
C GLU A 453 7.38 -6.76 -31.58
N PHE A 454 6.51 -6.44 -30.61
CA PHE A 454 5.07 -6.48 -30.80
C PHE A 454 4.59 -5.50 -31.88
N LEU A 455 5.08 -4.25 -31.89
CA LEU A 455 4.69 -3.24 -32.90
C LEU A 455 5.27 -3.48 -34.30
N ASP A 456 6.36 -4.24 -34.40
CA ASP A 456 7.00 -4.61 -35.68
C ASP A 456 6.19 -5.64 -36.48
N GLY A 457 5.16 -6.26 -35.88
CA GLY A 457 4.27 -7.18 -36.59
C GLY A 457 3.54 -6.53 -37.77
N GLU A 458 3.49 -7.22 -38.91
CA GLU A 458 2.91 -6.66 -40.15
C GLU A 458 1.38 -6.68 -40.19
N ASP A 459 0.75 -7.58 -39.42
CA ASP A 459 -0.71 -7.70 -39.31
C ASP A 459 -1.28 -6.74 -38.26
N TRP A 460 -2.51 -6.25 -38.46
CA TRP A 460 -3.30 -5.46 -37.48
C TRP A 460 -2.59 -4.21 -36.91
N LYS A 461 -1.97 -3.42 -37.79
CA LYS A 461 -1.16 -2.25 -37.39
C LYS A 461 -1.92 -1.23 -36.54
N GLN A 462 -3.21 -1.04 -36.79
CA GLN A 462 -4.05 -0.14 -36.00
C GLN A 462 -4.34 -0.75 -34.62
N GLU A 463 -4.81 -1.99 -34.58
CA GLU A 463 -5.23 -2.67 -33.35
C GLU A 463 -4.06 -2.93 -32.41
N ARG A 464 -2.84 -3.18 -32.93
CA ARG A 464 -1.62 -3.25 -32.11
C ARG A 464 -1.40 -1.98 -31.29
N ARG A 465 -1.53 -0.82 -31.94
CA ARG A 465 -1.36 0.48 -31.28
C ARG A 465 -2.47 0.70 -30.27
N GLU A 466 -3.71 0.48 -30.66
CA GLU A 466 -4.88 0.65 -29.78
C GLU A 466 -4.82 -0.25 -28.55
N LEU A 467 -4.41 -1.51 -28.71
CA LEU A 467 -4.21 -2.43 -27.60
C LEU A 467 -3.14 -1.87 -26.65
N LEU A 468 -1.99 -1.44 -27.19
CA LEU A 468 -0.89 -0.91 -26.37
C LEU A 468 -1.33 0.35 -25.57
N HIS A 469 -2.08 1.26 -26.20
CA HIS A 469 -2.65 2.45 -25.53
C HIS A 469 -3.75 2.13 -24.52
N SER A 470 -4.23 0.88 -24.44
CA SER A 470 -5.28 0.46 -23.50
C SER A 470 -4.75 -0.20 -22.21
N LEU A 471 -3.44 -0.40 -22.10
CA LEU A 471 -2.80 -1.05 -20.95
C LEU A 471 -2.45 -0.05 -19.84
N SER A 472 -2.26 -0.54 -18.62
CA SER A 472 -1.79 0.30 -17.50
C SER A 472 -0.28 0.53 -17.56
N ASP A 473 0.21 1.52 -16.80
CA ASP A 473 1.62 1.90 -16.80
C ASP A 473 2.57 0.72 -16.52
N LYS A 474 2.25 -0.10 -15.51
CA LYS A 474 3.10 -1.23 -15.15
C LYS A 474 3.10 -2.34 -16.17
N ASP A 475 2.06 -2.48 -16.98
CA ASP A 475 2.04 -3.49 -18.03
C ASP A 475 3.20 -3.27 -19.01
N PHE A 476 3.56 -2.01 -19.29
CA PHE A 476 4.70 -1.71 -20.17
C PHE A 476 6.03 -2.24 -19.64
N ARG A 477 6.18 -2.43 -18.32
CA ARG A 477 7.45 -2.79 -17.67
C ARG A 477 7.78 -4.27 -17.75
N ASP A 478 6.77 -5.15 -17.77
CA ASP A 478 6.97 -6.60 -17.67
C ASP A 478 6.04 -7.47 -18.53
N LEU A 479 5.30 -6.87 -19.46
CA LEU A 479 4.48 -7.59 -20.44
C LEU A 479 5.31 -8.42 -21.43
N GLU A 480 4.83 -9.63 -21.69
CA GLU A 480 5.35 -10.55 -22.69
C GLU A 480 4.63 -10.32 -24.05
N PRO A 481 5.34 -10.04 -25.16
CA PRO A 481 4.74 -9.74 -26.48
C PRO A 481 3.78 -10.82 -26.98
N GLU A 482 4.03 -12.08 -26.62
CA GLU A 482 3.24 -13.24 -27.01
C GLU A 482 1.81 -13.15 -26.46
N ILE A 483 1.62 -12.60 -25.25
CA ILE A 483 0.30 -12.41 -24.65
C ILE A 483 -0.54 -11.48 -25.52
N LEU A 484 0.05 -10.36 -25.95
CA LEU A 484 -0.64 -9.40 -26.81
C LEU A 484 -0.90 -9.95 -28.21
N GLN A 485 0.10 -10.62 -28.78
CA GLN A 485 -0.01 -11.24 -30.10
C GLN A 485 -1.15 -12.26 -30.15
N GLU A 486 -1.29 -13.05 -29.09
CA GLU A 486 -2.36 -14.03 -28.97
C GLU A 486 -3.72 -13.36 -28.81
N GLN A 487 -3.83 -12.32 -27.98
CA GLN A 487 -5.08 -11.56 -27.83
C GLN A 487 -5.57 -10.99 -29.18
N LEU A 488 -4.66 -10.42 -29.99
CA LEU A 488 -4.98 -9.94 -31.33
C LEU A 488 -5.46 -11.07 -32.25
N ARG A 489 -4.72 -12.19 -32.29
CA ARG A 489 -5.09 -13.35 -33.12
C ARG A 489 -6.48 -13.87 -32.78
N GLN A 490 -6.83 -13.89 -31.50
CA GLN A 490 -8.10 -14.41 -31.03
C GLN A 490 -9.29 -13.50 -31.38
N LEU A 491 -9.09 -12.19 -31.39
CA LEU A 491 -10.14 -11.20 -31.70
C LEU A 491 -10.17 -10.74 -33.16
N ALA A 492 -9.16 -11.09 -33.96
CA ALA A 492 -9.06 -10.73 -35.37
C ALA A 492 -10.32 -11.01 -36.21
N PRO A 493 -11.09 -12.10 -35.98
CA PRO A 493 -12.33 -12.32 -36.72
C PRO A 493 -13.40 -11.24 -36.52
N LEU A 494 -13.33 -10.45 -35.45
CA LEU A 494 -14.32 -9.40 -35.12
C LEU A 494 -13.97 -8.03 -35.75
N PHE A 495 -12.72 -7.80 -36.15
CA PHE A 495 -12.28 -6.48 -36.63
C PHE A 495 -13.06 -5.96 -37.86
N PRO A 496 -13.41 -6.79 -38.87
CA PRO A 496 -14.18 -6.30 -40.03
C PRO A 496 -15.57 -5.78 -39.64
N ASP A 497 -16.20 -6.34 -38.61
CA ASP A 497 -17.52 -5.91 -38.16
C ASP A 497 -17.45 -4.59 -37.40
N VAL A 498 -16.43 -4.43 -36.54
CA VAL A 498 -16.16 -3.17 -35.83
C VAL A 498 -15.88 -2.04 -36.84
N GLN A 499 -15.01 -2.28 -37.82
CA GLN A 499 -14.69 -1.27 -38.85
C GLN A 499 -15.92 -0.86 -39.69
N ARG A 500 -16.84 -1.79 -39.98
CA ARG A 500 -18.07 -1.48 -40.72
C ARG A 500 -19.01 -0.56 -39.94
N ARG A 501 -19.14 -0.75 -38.62
CA ARG A 501 -20.00 0.06 -37.73
C ARG A 501 -19.44 1.46 -37.49
N GLU A 502 -18.12 1.56 -37.35
CA GLU A 502 -17.42 2.84 -37.28
C GLU A 502 -17.68 3.67 -38.56
N ALA A 503 -17.57 3.05 -39.74
CA ALA A 503 -17.77 3.71 -41.02
C ALA A 503 -19.23 4.11 -41.33
N SER A 504 -20.23 3.47 -40.70
CA SER A 504 -21.65 3.80 -40.89
C SER A 504 -22.11 5.01 -40.07
N GLY A 505 -21.30 5.49 -39.13
CA GLY A 505 -21.65 6.61 -38.25
C GLY A 505 -22.74 6.27 -37.21
N GLU A 506 -23.05 4.99 -37.01
CA GLU A 506 -24.00 4.48 -36.01
C GLU A 506 -23.47 4.60 -34.56
N GLU A 507 -22.25 5.12 -34.37
CA GLU A 507 -21.46 5.03 -33.12
C GLU A 507 -21.27 6.35 -32.33
N ALA A 508 -21.70 7.52 -32.81
CA ALA A 508 -21.30 8.79 -32.19
C ALA A 508 -21.74 8.98 -30.72
N ASP A 509 -22.77 8.26 -30.26
CA ASP A 509 -23.27 8.29 -28.87
C ASP A 509 -23.66 6.88 -28.35
N SER A 510 -23.12 5.80 -28.93
CA SER A 510 -23.56 4.44 -28.61
C SER A 510 -22.52 3.58 -27.89
N VAL A 511 -23.05 2.73 -27.01
CA VAL A 511 -22.37 1.73 -26.20
C VAL A 511 -21.56 0.72 -27.06
N SER A 512 -21.77 0.67 -28.37
CA SER A 512 -21.11 -0.25 -29.31
C SER A 512 -19.89 0.33 -30.05
N SER A 513 -19.33 1.44 -29.59
CA SER A 513 -18.22 2.16 -30.23
C SER A 513 -16.92 1.35 -30.36
N ARG A 514 -16.06 1.73 -31.33
CA ARG A 514 -14.67 1.24 -31.40
C ARG A 514 -13.92 1.39 -30.08
N GLU A 515 -14.12 2.49 -29.36
CA GLU A 515 -13.52 2.71 -28.04
C GLU A 515 -13.97 1.62 -27.03
N THR A 516 -15.25 1.27 -27.03
CA THR A 516 -15.77 0.20 -26.17
C THR A 516 -15.17 -1.14 -26.53
N PHE A 517 -15.03 -1.45 -27.82
CA PHE A 517 -14.34 -2.65 -28.27
C PHE A 517 -12.88 -2.69 -27.79
N VAL A 518 -12.13 -1.59 -27.94
CA VAL A 518 -10.73 -1.52 -27.50
C VAL A 518 -10.61 -1.75 -26.00
N ARG A 519 -11.40 -1.04 -25.19
CA ARG A 519 -11.31 -1.13 -23.71
C ARG A 519 -11.91 -2.41 -23.13
N CYS A 520 -12.99 -2.91 -23.72
CA CYS A 520 -13.83 -3.93 -23.12
C CYS A 520 -13.82 -5.27 -23.85
N CYS A 521 -13.08 -5.40 -24.96
CA CYS A 521 -12.76 -6.67 -25.62
C CYS A 521 -11.25 -6.81 -25.85
N LEU A 522 -10.65 -5.86 -26.56
CA LEU A 522 -9.27 -5.93 -27.04
C LEU A 522 -8.25 -5.90 -25.91
N CYS A 523 -8.42 -5.01 -24.94
CA CYS A 523 -7.57 -4.87 -23.78
C CYS A 523 -7.54 -6.19 -22.98
N PRO A 524 -6.36 -6.81 -22.74
CA PRO A 524 -6.25 -8.02 -21.94
C PRO A 524 -6.30 -7.75 -20.42
N ARG A 525 -6.08 -6.51 -19.99
CA ARG A 525 -6.09 -6.07 -18.60
C ARG A 525 -7.52 -5.92 -18.08
N ILE A 526 -7.85 -6.63 -17.00
CA ILE A 526 -9.19 -6.60 -16.36
C ILE A 526 -9.13 -5.86 -15.03
N GLY A 527 -8.22 -6.29 -14.16
CA GLY A 527 -7.98 -5.74 -12.83
C GLY A 527 -6.50 -5.84 -12.47
N LEU A 528 -6.20 -6.31 -11.25
CA LEU A 528 -4.83 -6.41 -10.72
C LEU A 528 -4.20 -7.79 -10.90
N GLU A 529 -4.81 -8.69 -11.67
CA GLU A 529 -4.28 -10.03 -11.96
C GLU A 529 -2.95 -9.98 -12.73
N GLU A 530 -2.21 -11.08 -12.76
CA GLU A 530 -1.11 -11.21 -13.72
C GLU A 530 -1.67 -11.42 -15.13
N LEU A 531 -1.15 -10.69 -16.12
CA LEU A 531 -1.59 -10.87 -17.51
C LEU A 531 -1.18 -12.24 -18.02
N THR A 532 -2.10 -12.89 -18.72
CA THR A 532 -1.90 -14.20 -19.34
C THR A 532 -2.59 -14.24 -20.70
N ALA A 533 -2.12 -15.12 -21.58
CA ALA A 533 -2.87 -15.48 -22.78
C ALA A 533 -4.07 -16.36 -22.40
N PHE A 534 -5.14 -15.75 -21.89
CA PHE A 534 -6.28 -16.49 -21.31
C PHE A 534 -7.19 -17.13 -22.36
N ALA A 535 -7.35 -16.52 -23.53
CA ALA A 535 -8.32 -16.96 -24.53
C ALA A 535 -8.11 -18.40 -25.03
N PRO A 536 -6.88 -18.87 -25.32
CA PRO A 536 -6.63 -20.27 -25.64
C PRO A 536 -7.07 -21.24 -24.55
N ALA A 537 -6.77 -20.93 -23.29
CA ALA A 537 -7.13 -21.79 -22.15
C ALA A 537 -8.66 -21.88 -22.00
N ILE A 538 -9.35 -20.75 -22.12
CA ILE A 538 -10.82 -20.67 -22.05
C ILE A 538 -11.46 -21.48 -23.18
N LYS A 539 -11.02 -21.29 -24.43
CA LYS A 539 -11.57 -22.01 -25.59
C LYS A 539 -11.31 -23.51 -25.55
N ALA A 540 -10.17 -23.94 -25.00
CA ALA A 540 -9.86 -25.34 -24.82
C ALA A 540 -10.66 -26.00 -23.68
N PHE A 541 -11.07 -25.19 -22.69
CA PHE A 541 -11.77 -25.69 -21.51
C PHE A 541 -13.27 -25.88 -21.77
N PHE A 542 -13.95 -24.91 -22.40
CA PHE A 542 -15.38 -24.97 -22.69
C PHE A 542 -15.67 -25.55 -24.08
N SER A 543 -16.68 -26.41 -24.17
CA SER A 543 -17.16 -26.96 -25.45
C SER A 543 -17.71 -25.88 -26.40
N GLU A 544 -17.78 -26.18 -27.69
CA GLU A 544 -18.37 -25.24 -28.66
C GLU A 544 -19.84 -24.93 -28.34
N GLU A 545 -20.59 -25.91 -27.83
CA GLU A 545 -21.97 -25.74 -27.39
C GLU A 545 -22.09 -24.81 -26.18
N GLU A 546 -21.21 -24.94 -25.18
CA GLU A 546 -21.17 -24.03 -24.02
C GLU A 546 -20.80 -22.61 -24.46
N GLN A 547 -19.80 -22.47 -25.33
CA GLN A 547 -19.40 -21.18 -25.86
C GLN A 547 -20.53 -20.50 -26.66
N ALA A 548 -21.30 -21.25 -27.44
CA ALA A 548 -22.46 -20.73 -28.16
C ALA A 548 -23.55 -20.28 -27.18
N ALA A 549 -23.85 -21.10 -26.17
CA ALA A 549 -24.80 -20.78 -25.11
C ALA A 549 -24.42 -19.51 -24.33
N PHE A 550 -23.14 -19.34 -24.00
CA PHE A 550 -22.64 -18.14 -23.31
C PHE A 550 -22.72 -16.88 -24.17
N ARG A 551 -22.60 -16.99 -25.50
CA ARG A 551 -22.82 -15.86 -26.41
C ARG A 551 -24.28 -15.40 -26.44
N GLU A 552 -25.20 -16.34 -26.37
CA GLU A 552 -26.64 -16.05 -26.36
C GLU A 552 -27.10 -15.50 -25.00
N GLN A 553 -26.53 -16.01 -23.91
CA GLN A 553 -26.90 -15.64 -22.54
C GLN A 553 -25.66 -15.60 -21.63
N PRO A 554 -24.96 -14.46 -21.54
CA PRO A 554 -23.71 -14.31 -20.78
C PRO A 554 -23.84 -14.67 -19.29
N GLU A 555 -25.02 -14.49 -18.69
CA GLU A 555 -25.31 -14.81 -17.28
C GLU A 555 -25.04 -16.28 -16.94
N ARG A 556 -25.14 -17.17 -17.94
CA ARG A 556 -24.85 -18.60 -17.77
C ARG A 556 -23.38 -18.87 -17.43
N ILE A 557 -22.46 -17.97 -17.77
CA ILE A 557 -21.06 -18.04 -17.35
C ILE A 557 -21.00 -17.93 -15.83
N TRP A 558 -21.68 -16.93 -15.27
CA TRP A 558 -21.71 -16.72 -13.81
C TRP A 558 -22.38 -17.89 -13.09
N GLU A 559 -23.50 -18.39 -13.59
CA GLU A 559 -24.17 -19.58 -13.05
C GLU A 559 -23.24 -20.81 -13.04
N TRP A 560 -22.48 -21.01 -14.12
CA TRP A 560 -21.48 -22.06 -14.21
C TRP A 560 -20.39 -21.89 -13.15
N GLU A 561 -19.83 -20.69 -13.02
CA GLU A 561 -18.78 -20.38 -12.05
C GLU A 561 -19.23 -20.63 -10.61
N GLN A 562 -20.47 -20.27 -10.25
CA GLN A 562 -21.01 -20.51 -8.91
C GLN A 562 -21.19 -21.99 -8.58
N VAL A 563 -21.46 -22.83 -9.58
CA VAL A 563 -21.62 -24.29 -9.40
C VAL A 563 -20.27 -25.00 -9.36
N HIS A 564 -19.31 -24.56 -10.18
CA HIS A 564 -18.10 -25.33 -10.47
C HIS A 564 -16.86 -24.83 -9.72
N LEU A 565 -16.75 -23.53 -9.44
CA LEU A 565 -15.59 -22.96 -8.77
C LEU A 565 -15.74 -23.00 -7.26
N LYS A 566 -14.75 -23.60 -6.61
CA LYS A 566 -14.65 -23.68 -5.15
C LYS A 566 -13.74 -22.59 -4.61
N TYR A 567 -13.94 -22.24 -3.35
CA TYR A 567 -13.02 -21.39 -2.63
C TYR A 567 -13.07 -21.69 -1.14
N LEU A 568 -11.90 -21.75 -0.51
CA LEU A 568 -11.75 -21.80 0.93
C LEU A 568 -10.79 -20.66 1.31
N PRO A 569 -11.28 -19.64 2.03
CA PRO A 569 -10.48 -18.45 2.34
C PRO A 569 -9.15 -18.74 3.05
N GLN A 570 -9.05 -19.85 3.81
CA GLN A 570 -7.82 -20.21 4.52
C GLN A 570 -6.69 -20.75 3.62
N GLU A 571 -6.96 -21.01 2.34
CA GLU A 571 -5.99 -21.62 1.42
C GLU A 571 -5.34 -20.61 0.47
N ASP A 572 -5.76 -19.35 0.55
CA ASP A 572 -5.23 -18.22 -0.21
C ASP A 572 -5.21 -16.95 0.66
N TYR A 573 -4.94 -15.76 0.12
CA TYR A 573 -5.01 -14.50 0.86
C TYR A 573 -5.35 -13.33 -0.07
N GLY A 574 -6.04 -12.31 0.44
CA GLY A 574 -6.83 -11.40 -0.40
C GLY A 574 -6.05 -10.54 -1.40
N THR A 575 -4.75 -10.32 -1.17
CA THR A 575 -3.88 -9.56 -2.08
C THR A 575 -3.32 -10.38 -3.23
N LEU A 576 -3.40 -11.72 -3.17
CA LEU A 576 -3.03 -12.59 -4.29
C LEU A 576 -4.22 -12.72 -5.24
N LYS A 577 -4.00 -12.45 -6.52
CA LYS A 577 -5.04 -12.54 -7.55
C LYS A 577 -4.79 -13.75 -8.44
N ILE A 578 -5.75 -14.67 -8.46
CA ILE A 578 -5.67 -15.85 -9.33
C ILE A 578 -5.85 -15.45 -10.80
N THR A 579 -5.08 -16.07 -11.70
CA THR A 579 -5.23 -15.83 -13.13
C THR A 579 -6.41 -16.63 -13.70
N PRO A 580 -7.10 -16.17 -14.76
CA PRO A 580 -8.21 -16.90 -15.35
C PRO A 580 -7.87 -18.34 -15.79
N PRO A 581 -6.71 -18.62 -16.43
CA PRO A 581 -6.31 -19.99 -16.72
C PRO A 581 -6.11 -20.86 -15.47
N ALA A 582 -5.55 -20.30 -14.39
CA ALA A 582 -5.36 -21.00 -13.13
C ALA A 582 -6.70 -21.32 -12.45
N ALA A 583 -7.66 -20.38 -12.51
CA ALA A 583 -9.00 -20.59 -11.97
C ALA A 583 -9.71 -21.78 -12.62
N LEU A 584 -9.65 -21.88 -13.95
CA LEU A 584 -10.19 -23.03 -14.70
C LEU A 584 -9.43 -24.33 -14.42
N ARG A 585 -8.10 -24.27 -14.35
CA ARG A 585 -7.24 -25.44 -14.06
C ARG A 585 -7.55 -26.05 -12.69
N GLY A 586 -7.68 -25.19 -11.68
CA GLY A 586 -7.95 -25.60 -10.30
C GLY A 586 -9.43 -25.80 -9.97
N LEU A 587 -10.34 -25.36 -10.85
CA LEU A 587 -11.76 -25.14 -10.51
C LEU A 587 -11.90 -24.36 -9.20
N TRP A 588 -11.11 -23.29 -9.10
CA TRP A 588 -10.86 -22.57 -7.86
C TRP A 588 -10.78 -21.07 -8.11
N ALA A 589 -11.59 -20.27 -7.42
CA ALA A 589 -11.47 -18.81 -7.44
C ALA A 589 -12.25 -18.18 -6.30
N ASP A 590 -11.68 -17.16 -5.68
CA ASP A 590 -12.42 -16.23 -4.83
C ASP A 590 -13.40 -15.40 -5.66
N GLU A 591 -14.20 -14.57 -5.01
CA GLU A 591 -15.22 -13.77 -5.69
C GLU A 591 -14.61 -12.78 -6.70
N THR A 592 -13.44 -12.20 -6.39
CA THR A 592 -12.72 -11.32 -7.33
C THR A 592 -12.23 -12.09 -8.55
N GLY A 593 -11.68 -13.30 -8.34
CA GLY A 593 -11.22 -14.19 -9.39
C GLY A 593 -12.37 -14.67 -10.30
N LYS A 594 -13.55 -14.95 -9.74
CA LYS A 594 -14.76 -15.27 -10.52
C LYS A 594 -15.16 -14.11 -11.43
N ARG A 595 -15.28 -12.89 -10.87
CA ARG A 595 -15.62 -11.69 -11.67
C ARG A 595 -14.62 -11.44 -12.79
N THR A 596 -13.34 -11.64 -12.50
CA THR A 596 -12.26 -11.54 -13.50
C THR A 596 -12.40 -12.61 -14.59
N LEU A 597 -12.63 -13.87 -14.20
CA LEU A 597 -12.86 -14.98 -15.13
C LEU A 597 -14.08 -14.71 -16.02
N PHE A 598 -15.22 -14.31 -15.44
CA PHE A 598 -16.43 -13.95 -16.17
C PHE A 598 -16.14 -12.94 -17.27
N VAL A 599 -15.45 -11.83 -16.94
CA VAL A 599 -15.05 -10.81 -17.92
C VAL A 599 -14.17 -11.43 -19.01
N THR A 600 -13.16 -12.23 -18.65
CA THR A 600 -12.28 -12.84 -19.66
C THR A 600 -12.99 -13.85 -20.57
N VAL A 601 -13.98 -14.60 -20.06
CA VAL A 601 -14.82 -15.50 -20.88
C VAL A 601 -15.67 -14.67 -21.84
N CYS A 602 -16.35 -13.63 -21.36
CA CYS A 602 -17.10 -12.69 -22.20
C CYS A 602 -16.22 -12.10 -23.33
N ARG A 603 -15.06 -11.55 -22.98
CA ARG A 603 -14.11 -10.97 -23.94
C ARG A 603 -13.63 -11.98 -24.97
N THR A 604 -13.32 -13.21 -24.54
CA THR A 604 -12.91 -14.32 -25.42
C THR A 604 -13.99 -14.69 -26.44
N LEU A 605 -15.26 -14.51 -26.07
CA LEU A 605 -16.42 -14.79 -26.92
C LEU A 605 -16.86 -13.61 -27.78
N GLY A 606 -16.23 -12.44 -27.63
CA GLY A 606 -16.55 -11.21 -28.37
C GLY A 606 -17.61 -10.34 -27.71
N ILE A 607 -17.93 -10.57 -26.44
CA ILE A 607 -18.90 -9.78 -25.67
C ILE A 607 -18.12 -8.70 -24.89
N PRO A 608 -18.41 -7.40 -25.09
CA PRO A 608 -17.76 -6.36 -24.32
C PRO A 608 -18.13 -6.47 -22.83
N ALA A 609 -17.11 -6.56 -21.98
CA ALA A 609 -17.27 -6.73 -20.54
C ALA A 609 -16.16 -6.02 -19.77
N ARG A 610 -16.44 -5.58 -18.54
CA ARG A 610 -15.47 -4.92 -17.65
C ARG A 610 -15.82 -5.15 -16.18
N LEU A 611 -14.88 -4.81 -15.30
CA LEU A 611 -15.20 -4.59 -13.89
C LEU A 611 -15.65 -3.13 -13.72
N ASN A 612 -16.78 -2.93 -13.05
CA ASN A 612 -17.29 -1.62 -12.71
C ASN A 612 -16.25 -0.87 -11.85
N PRO A 613 -15.83 0.35 -12.24
CA PRO A 613 -14.72 1.03 -11.59
C PRO A 613 -15.02 1.47 -10.14
N VAL A 614 -16.30 1.60 -9.77
CA VAL A 614 -16.76 2.04 -8.44
C VAL A 614 -16.97 0.84 -7.52
N THR A 615 -17.62 -0.22 -8.01
CA THR A 615 -18.07 -1.36 -7.19
C THR A 615 -17.24 -2.63 -7.35
N GLY A 616 -16.41 -2.71 -8.40
CA GLY A 616 -15.67 -3.93 -8.74
C GLY A 616 -16.55 -5.10 -9.22
N GLN A 617 -17.84 -4.88 -9.47
CA GLN A 617 -18.75 -5.89 -10.01
C GLN A 617 -18.48 -6.14 -11.50
N ALA A 618 -18.67 -7.37 -11.96
CA ALA A 618 -18.54 -7.65 -13.39
C ALA A 618 -19.80 -7.19 -14.14
N GLU A 619 -19.60 -6.49 -15.25
CA GLU A 619 -20.68 -6.03 -16.12
C GLU A 619 -20.34 -6.30 -17.58
N TYR A 620 -21.37 -6.60 -18.36
CA TYR A 620 -21.28 -6.88 -19.80
C TYR A 620 -22.30 -6.02 -20.56
N LEU A 621 -22.04 -5.86 -21.84
CA LEU A 621 -22.79 -4.95 -22.66
C LEU A 621 -23.99 -5.59 -23.34
N THR A 622 -25.14 -4.92 -23.23
CA THR A 622 -26.38 -5.28 -23.92
C THR A 622 -26.86 -4.14 -24.81
N ASN A 623 -27.91 -4.37 -25.58
CA ASN A 623 -28.56 -3.32 -26.39
C ASN A 623 -29.15 -2.19 -25.53
N ASP A 624 -29.47 -2.47 -24.26
CA ASP A 624 -30.08 -1.53 -23.31
C ASP A 624 -29.04 -0.86 -22.39
N GLY A 625 -27.74 -1.11 -22.61
CA GLY A 625 -26.64 -0.56 -21.82
C GLY A 625 -25.85 -1.62 -21.05
N TRP A 626 -25.08 -1.17 -20.05
CA TRP A 626 -24.31 -2.05 -19.17
C TRP A 626 -25.24 -2.85 -18.26
N SER A 627 -25.06 -4.17 -18.25
CA SER A 627 -25.77 -5.08 -17.36
C SER A 627 -24.79 -5.75 -16.41
N GLU A 628 -25.09 -5.68 -15.12
CA GLU A 628 -24.29 -6.29 -14.06
C GLU A 628 -24.74 -7.73 -13.82
N ILE A 629 -23.81 -8.63 -13.51
CA ILE A 629 -24.15 -10.01 -13.13
C ILE A 629 -25.02 -10.02 -11.85
N PRO A 630 -25.97 -10.98 -11.71
CA PRO A 630 -26.70 -11.16 -10.46
C PRO A 630 -25.75 -11.59 -9.33
N GLY A 631 -25.38 -10.66 -8.45
CA GLY A 631 -24.46 -10.92 -7.34
C GLY A 631 -25.16 -11.46 -6.08
N VAL A 632 -24.52 -12.44 -5.43
CA VAL A 632 -24.63 -12.65 -3.98
C VAL A 632 -23.68 -11.63 -3.33
N GLU A 633 -24.18 -10.80 -2.43
CA GLU A 633 -23.40 -9.76 -1.76
C GLU A 633 -22.24 -10.40 -0.95
N GLY A 634 -20.98 -10.16 -1.36
CA GLY A 634 -19.80 -10.74 -0.71
C GLY A 634 -18.46 -10.11 -1.11
N GLU A 635 -17.68 -9.82 -0.06
CA GLU A 635 -16.31 -9.31 0.09
C GLU A 635 -15.52 -8.93 -1.18
N THR A 636 -15.46 -7.64 -1.49
CA THR A 636 -14.36 -7.04 -2.27
C THR A 636 -13.16 -6.74 -1.35
N GLY A 637 -11.97 -7.20 -1.76
CA GLY A 637 -10.73 -6.93 -1.04
C GLY A 637 -10.39 -5.45 -1.06
N SER A 638 -10.02 -4.90 0.11
CA SER A 638 -9.54 -3.54 0.30
C SER A 638 -8.21 -3.33 -0.42
N GLY A 639 -8.27 -2.88 -1.68
CA GLY A 639 -7.13 -2.42 -2.47
C GLY A 639 -7.52 -1.10 -3.15
N VAL A 640 -6.89 -0.01 -2.72
CA VAL A 640 -7.21 1.36 -3.15
C VAL A 640 -6.32 1.72 -4.33
N LYS A 641 -6.92 2.29 -5.38
CA LYS A 641 -6.19 2.79 -6.54
C LYS A 641 -5.43 4.06 -6.14
N GLU A 642 -4.21 4.22 -6.66
CA GLU A 642 -3.53 5.51 -6.76
C GLU A 642 -3.12 5.68 -8.23
N GLY A 643 -3.59 6.77 -8.84
CA GLY A 643 -2.95 7.38 -10.00
C GLY A 643 -3.08 6.65 -11.33
N GLU A 644 -4.26 6.71 -11.95
CA GLU A 644 -4.42 6.73 -13.42
C GLU A 644 -5.69 7.53 -13.76
N GLU A 645 -5.65 8.33 -14.84
CA GLU A 645 -6.82 9.08 -15.31
C GLU A 645 -7.91 8.12 -15.82
N VAL A 646 -8.83 7.74 -14.92
CA VAL A 646 -10.01 6.96 -15.27
C VAL A 646 -11.05 7.86 -15.94
N PHE A 647 -11.01 7.92 -17.28
CA PHE A 647 -12.18 8.29 -18.08
C PHE A 647 -13.26 7.23 -17.86
N ALA A 648 -14.10 7.43 -16.85
CA ALA A 648 -15.22 6.57 -16.57
C ALA A 648 -16.51 7.23 -17.05
N ASP A 649 -17.21 6.53 -17.93
CA ASP A 649 -18.66 6.51 -17.85
C ASP A 649 -19.04 5.92 -16.48
N ARG A 650 -19.28 6.81 -15.52
CA ARG A 650 -19.61 6.51 -14.11
C ARG A 650 -21.12 6.33 -13.92
N SER A 651 -21.89 6.32 -15.00
CA SER A 651 -23.33 6.11 -14.96
C SER A 651 -23.64 4.64 -14.68
N HIS A 652 -24.37 4.37 -13.60
CA HIS A 652 -25.07 3.10 -13.46
C HIS A 652 -26.30 3.21 -14.35
N SER A 653 -26.28 2.62 -15.56
CA SER A 653 -27.42 2.66 -16.48
C SER A 653 -28.58 1.72 -16.08
N GLY A 654 -28.62 1.27 -14.82
CA GLY A 654 -29.73 0.50 -14.27
C GLY A 654 -30.84 1.43 -13.76
N SER A 655 -32.08 1.17 -14.20
CA SER A 655 -33.33 1.89 -13.90
C SER A 655 -33.70 2.08 -12.41
N THR A 656 -32.88 1.65 -11.43
CA THR A 656 -33.24 1.58 -10.00
C THR A 656 -32.24 2.24 -9.03
N SER A 657 -31.31 3.06 -9.53
CA SER A 657 -30.28 3.71 -8.69
C SER A 657 -30.87 4.87 -7.86
N ALA A 658 -30.46 4.94 -6.58
CA ALA A 658 -30.64 6.11 -5.72
C ALA A 658 -29.62 7.20 -6.07
N ARG A 659 -29.97 8.46 -5.80
CA ARG A 659 -29.14 9.64 -6.05
C ARG A 659 -28.78 10.31 -4.72
N LEU A 660 -27.50 10.28 -4.37
CA LEU A 660 -26.95 10.96 -3.20
C LEU A 660 -26.25 12.26 -3.61
N LEU A 661 -26.78 13.39 -3.15
CA LEU A 661 -26.20 14.70 -3.30
C LEU A 661 -25.41 15.07 -2.04
N LEU A 662 -24.11 15.26 -2.19
CA LEU A 662 -23.22 15.76 -1.14
C LEU A 662 -23.00 17.26 -1.35
N LEU A 663 -23.40 18.07 -0.37
CA LEU A 663 -23.20 19.52 -0.38
C LEU A 663 -21.91 19.87 0.35
N THR A 664 -21.07 20.68 -0.27
CA THR A 664 -19.77 21.07 0.28
C THR A 664 -19.63 22.59 0.39
N SER A 665 -18.85 23.04 1.37
CA SER A 665 -18.39 24.43 1.45
C SER A 665 -17.26 24.68 0.44
N SER A 666 -17.19 25.89 -0.14
CA SER A 666 -16.07 26.33 -0.98
C SER A 666 -14.79 26.61 -0.19
N GLU A 667 -14.87 26.66 1.14
CA GLU A 667 -13.72 26.89 2.04
C GLU A 667 -13.00 25.60 2.44
N ASP A 668 -13.54 24.43 2.08
CA ASP A 668 -13.01 23.12 2.42
C ASP A 668 -12.46 22.43 1.17
N SER A 669 -11.30 21.78 1.31
CA SER A 669 -10.73 20.94 0.25
C SER A 669 -11.24 19.52 0.39
N TRP A 670 -11.78 18.97 -0.69
CA TRP A 670 -12.36 17.63 -0.73
C TRP A 670 -11.55 16.74 -1.66
N THR A 671 -10.84 15.78 -1.06
CA THR A 671 -10.05 14.78 -1.76
C THR A 671 -10.49 13.41 -1.24
N TYR A 672 -10.97 12.57 -2.15
CA TYR A 672 -11.35 11.19 -1.82
C TYR A 672 -10.16 10.46 -1.21
N ALA A 673 -10.40 9.59 -0.22
CA ALA A 673 -9.36 8.88 0.53
C ALA A 673 -8.40 9.77 1.34
N GLN A 674 -8.61 11.09 1.45
CA GLN A 674 -7.86 11.95 2.38
C GLN A 674 -8.79 12.66 3.36
N THR A 675 -9.88 13.24 2.84
CA THR A 675 -10.85 13.97 3.66
C THR A 675 -12.21 13.31 3.72
N TRP A 676 -12.51 12.36 2.84
CA TRP A 676 -13.75 11.60 2.89
C TRP A 676 -13.70 10.26 2.13
N THR A 677 -14.51 9.30 2.58
CA THR A 677 -14.86 8.08 1.85
C THR A 677 -16.32 7.69 2.11
N ILE A 678 -16.89 6.91 1.19
CA ILE A 678 -18.19 6.26 1.37
C ILE A 678 -18.07 4.74 1.19
N GLY A 679 -18.53 3.98 2.18
CA GLY A 679 -18.59 2.53 2.13
C GLY A 679 -20.02 2.01 2.13
N ARG A 680 -20.27 0.92 1.40
CA ARG A 680 -21.53 0.17 1.43
C ARG A 680 -21.41 -1.01 2.38
N LEU A 681 -22.41 -1.24 3.22
CA LEU A 681 -22.46 -2.43 4.06
C LEU A 681 -22.63 -3.68 3.18
N VAL A 682 -21.69 -4.62 3.30
CA VAL A 682 -21.72 -5.95 2.65
C VAL A 682 -21.41 -7.00 3.71
N GLY A 683 -22.32 -7.95 3.89
CA GLY A 683 -22.25 -8.95 4.94
C GLY A 683 -22.11 -8.30 6.33
N MET A 684 -20.98 -8.58 6.99
CA MET A 684 -20.67 -8.01 8.31
C MET A 684 -19.74 -6.81 8.23
N GLY A 685 -19.41 -6.20 7.09
CA GLY A 685 -18.41 -5.12 6.97
C GLY A 685 -18.86 -4.00 6.03
N TYR A 686 -18.11 -2.90 5.99
CA TYR A 686 -18.30 -1.86 4.97
C TYR A 686 -17.22 -2.01 3.90
N GLU A 687 -17.63 -2.11 2.64
CA GLU A 687 -16.77 -2.05 1.48
C GLU A 687 -16.72 -0.61 0.96
N THR A 688 -15.53 0.00 1.01
CA THR A 688 -15.30 1.35 0.50
C THR A 688 -15.50 1.38 -1.01
N LEU A 689 -16.42 2.21 -1.48
CA LEU A 689 -16.62 2.44 -2.91
C LEU A 689 -15.48 3.27 -3.47
N ASN A 690 -15.17 3.15 -4.77
CA ASN A 690 -14.13 3.96 -5.38
C ASN A 690 -14.71 5.17 -6.12
N TYR A 691 -14.53 6.35 -5.54
CA TYR A 691 -14.87 7.65 -6.14
C TYR A 691 -13.64 8.56 -6.26
N GLU A 692 -12.45 7.97 -6.42
CA GLU A 692 -11.23 8.72 -6.66
C GLU A 692 -11.37 9.65 -7.89
N GLY A 693 -10.76 10.84 -7.77
CA GLY A 693 -10.87 11.91 -8.77
C GLY A 693 -12.25 12.58 -8.87
N ILE A 694 -13.23 12.22 -8.04
CA ILE A 694 -14.43 13.07 -7.89
C ILE A 694 -14.08 14.30 -7.07
N HIS A 695 -14.43 15.46 -7.61
CA HIS A 695 -14.31 16.75 -6.94
C HIS A 695 -15.65 17.49 -6.94
N PRO A 696 -15.90 18.36 -5.96
CA PRO A 696 -17.12 19.17 -5.95
C PRO A 696 -17.19 20.12 -7.13
N GLU A 697 -18.30 20.10 -7.86
CA GLU A 697 -18.65 21.08 -8.87
C GLU A 697 -19.69 22.05 -8.30
N ASN A 698 -19.37 23.34 -8.24
CA ASN A 698 -20.24 24.37 -7.65
C ASN A 698 -20.72 24.03 -6.22
N GLY A 699 -19.85 23.43 -5.41
CA GLY A 699 -20.14 23.03 -4.03
C GLY A 699 -20.99 21.76 -3.90
N ARG A 700 -20.99 20.89 -4.91
CA ARG A 700 -21.84 19.70 -4.97
C ARG A 700 -21.11 18.51 -5.57
N MET A 701 -21.33 17.32 -5.03
CA MET A 701 -20.96 16.04 -5.64
C MET A 701 -22.20 15.16 -5.73
N GLU A 702 -22.44 14.56 -6.89
CA GLU A 702 -23.58 13.67 -7.12
C GLU A 702 -23.08 12.23 -7.29
N LEU A 703 -23.61 11.32 -6.47
CA LEU A 703 -23.27 9.90 -6.49
C LEU A 703 -24.52 9.07 -6.83
N LEU A 704 -24.40 8.19 -7.82
CA LEU A 704 -25.43 7.19 -8.14
C LEU A 704 -25.09 5.90 -7.39
N LEU A 705 -26.02 5.42 -6.57
CA LEU A 705 -25.83 4.33 -5.61
C LEU A 705 -27.00 3.35 -5.66
N LYS A 706 -26.75 2.06 -5.43
CA LYS A 706 -27.85 1.08 -5.26
C LYS A 706 -28.57 1.30 -3.92
N GLY A 707 -29.80 0.80 -3.80
CA GLY A 707 -30.46 0.70 -2.49
C GLY A 707 -29.60 -0.12 -1.52
N GLY A 708 -29.43 0.36 -0.28
CA GLY A 708 -28.54 -0.27 0.70
C GLY A 708 -28.22 0.61 1.90
N THR A 709 -27.38 0.10 2.80
CA THR A 709 -26.88 0.83 3.98
C THR A 709 -25.47 1.31 3.70
N TYR A 710 -25.19 2.58 4.01
CA TYR A 710 -23.93 3.25 3.72
C TYR A 710 -23.32 3.88 4.97
N ARG A 711 -21.99 4.03 4.95
CA ARG A 711 -21.21 4.78 5.93
C ARG A 711 -20.41 5.84 5.17
N LEU A 712 -20.65 7.11 5.48
CA LEU A 712 -19.85 8.24 5.02
C LEU A 712 -18.96 8.69 6.18
N ILE A 713 -17.65 8.78 5.93
CA ILE A 713 -16.66 9.26 6.89
C ILE A 713 -16.05 10.54 6.32
N ILE A 714 -15.92 11.55 7.15
CA ILE A 714 -15.19 12.79 6.89
C ILE A 714 -14.06 12.88 7.90
N THR A 715 -12.85 13.22 7.45
CA THR A 715 -11.67 13.35 8.31
C THR A 715 -10.94 14.66 8.09
N ASN A 716 -10.37 15.19 9.18
CA ASN A 716 -9.40 16.27 9.14
C ASN A 716 -8.19 15.89 9.99
N ARG A 717 -7.03 15.72 9.35
CA ARG A 717 -5.78 15.27 9.98
C ARG A 717 -4.93 16.47 10.38
N MET A 718 -4.49 16.48 11.64
CA MET A 718 -3.60 17.50 12.19
C MET A 718 -2.13 17.16 11.93
N PRO A 719 -1.19 18.13 12.01
CA PRO A 719 0.25 17.89 11.80
C PRO A 719 0.84 16.79 12.70
N GLY A 720 0.35 16.67 13.93
CA GLY A 720 0.71 15.58 14.85
C GLY A 720 0.18 14.20 14.45
N GLY A 721 -0.56 14.08 13.35
CA GLY A 721 -1.14 12.85 12.82
C GLY A 721 -2.47 12.44 13.44
N SER A 722 -2.86 13.02 14.57
CA SER A 722 -4.21 12.85 15.14
C SER A 722 -5.28 13.39 14.18
N GLN A 723 -6.50 12.87 14.29
CA GLN A 723 -7.59 13.19 13.36
C GLN A 723 -8.88 13.51 14.09
N TYR A 724 -9.61 14.49 13.58
CA TYR A 724 -11.05 14.60 13.80
C TYR A 724 -11.79 13.84 12.72
N ALA A 725 -12.79 13.07 13.11
CA ALA A 725 -13.62 12.31 12.19
C ALA A 725 -15.11 12.54 12.48
N SER A 726 -15.89 12.72 11.41
CA SER A 726 -17.35 12.76 11.46
C SER A 726 -17.88 11.56 10.69
N ILE A 727 -18.74 10.76 11.30
CA ILE A 727 -19.27 9.53 10.71
C ILE A 727 -20.79 9.58 10.68
N ILE A 728 -21.38 9.25 9.54
CA ILE A 728 -22.82 9.03 9.43
C ILE A 728 -23.11 7.70 8.75
N ARG A 729 -24.02 6.93 9.36
CA ARG A 729 -24.61 5.73 8.77
C ARG A 729 -26.04 6.02 8.36
N PHE A 730 -26.41 5.60 7.16
CA PHE A 730 -27.73 5.89 6.61
C PHE A 730 -28.15 4.83 5.60
N ARG A 731 -29.46 4.75 5.34
CA ARG A 731 -30.03 3.85 4.35
C ARG A 731 -30.54 4.64 3.15
N LEU A 732 -30.33 4.08 1.96
CA LEU A 732 -30.92 4.53 0.70
C LEU A 732 -31.88 3.46 0.18
N LYS A 733 -33.07 3.88 -0.26
CA LYS A 733 -33.98 3.06 -1.07
C LYS A 733 -33.69 3.26 -2.55
N GLU A 734 -34.08 2.30 -3.38
CA GLU A 734 -34.00 2.46 -4.84
C GLU A 734 -34.77 3.72 -5.29
N GLU A 735 -34.21 4.43 -6.27
CA GLU A 735 -34.75 5.69 -6.82
C GLU A 735 -34.89 6.84 -5.80
N GLU A 736 -34.40 6.69 -4.57
CA GLU A 736 -34.42 7.75 -3.56
C GLU A 736 -33.43 8.86 -3.92
N GLU A 737 -33.87 10.12 -3.81
CA GLU A 737 -32.95 11.25 -3.75
C GLU A 737 -32.67 11.64 -2.30
N ARG A 738 -31.40 11.69 -1.94
CA ARG A 738 -30.95 12.05 -0.60
C ARG A 738 -29.89 13.14 -0.66
N THR A 739 -29.93 14.07 0.28
CA THR A 739 -28.94 15.16 0.37
C THR A 739 -28.26 15.14 1.74
N LEU A 740 -26.94 15.23 1.77
CA LEU A 740 -26.13 15.35 2.99
C LEU A 740 -25.22 16.56 2.91
N GLU A 741 -25.11 17.31 4.00
CA GLU A 741 -24.14 18.40 4.13
C GLU A 741 -22.83 17.85 4.71
N MET A 742 -21.72 18.12 4.03
CA MET A 742 -20.38 17.74 4.44
C MET A 742 -19.68 18.96 5.06
N LYS A 743 -19.04 18.76 6.21
CA LYS A 743 -18.33 19.82 6.93
C LYS A 743 -17.06 19.28 7.57
N LEU A 744 -15.92 19.91 7.27
CA LEU A 744 -14.68 19.61 7.98
C LEU A 744 -14.71 20.26 9.37
N ARG A 745 -14.44 19.47 10.40
CA ARG A 745 -14.18 20.00 11.75
C ARG A 745 -12.84 20.73 11.74
N ARG A 746 -12.85 22.04 12.00
CA ARG A 746 -11.64 22.87 12.04
C ARG A 746 -10.82 22.59 13.31
N PRO A 747 -9.48 22.48 13.22
CA PRO A 747 -8.63 22.32 14.39
C PRO A 747 -8.51 23.60 15.21
N GLU A 748 -8.32 23.46 16.52
CA GLU A 748 -7.88 24.56 17.37
C GLU A 748 -6.37 24.79 17.16
N LEU A 749 -5.87 25.99 17.47
CA LEU A 749 -4.43 26.31 17.31
C LEU A 749 -3.54 25.32 18.08
N LYS A 750 -3.96 24.88 19.27
CA LYS A 750 -3.21 23.90 20.08
C LYS A 750 -3.08 22.54 19.38
N ASP A 751 -4.02 22.19 18.50
CA ASP A 751 -4.03 20.91 17.79
C ASP A 751 -3.03 20.91 16.62
N LEU A 752 -2.54 22.09 16.22
CA LEU A 752 -1.49 22.26 15.23
C LEU A 752 -0.08 22.12 15.81
N LEU A 753 0.05 22.13 17.14
CA LEU A 753 1.33 21.96 17.83
C LEU A 753 1.80 20.51 17.74
N VAL A 754 3.04 20.33 17.33
CA VAL A 754 3.82 19.12 17.56
C VAL A 754 4.85 19.40 18.66
N LYS A 755 5.55 18.37 19.14
CA LYS A 755 6.73 18.57 19.98
C LYS A 755 7.77 17.52 19.64
N SER A 756 8.69 17.90 18.76
CA SER A 756 9.69 17.00 18.20
C SER A 756 11.09 17.52 18.50
N PRO A 757 11.92 16.79 19.27
CA PRO A 757 13.35 17.06 19.32
C PRO A 757 13.92 17.03 17.91
N LEU A 758 14.60 18.10 17.50
CA LEU A 758 15.22 18.18 16.17
C LEU A 758 16.47 17.30 16.12
N PRO A 759 16.81 16.71 14.94
CA PRO A 759 18.02 15.91 14.81
C PRO A 759 19.26 16.75 15.13
N ALA A 760 20.33 16.09 15.56
CA ALA A 760 21.63 16.74 15.67
C ALA A 760 22.14 17.08 14.26
N PHE A 761 22.41 18.35 14.02
CA PHE A 761 23.01 18.86 12.78
C PHE A 761 24.01 19.96 13.10
N THR A 762 24.87 20.26 12.14
CA THR A 762 25.94 21.25 12.30
C THR A 762 25.86 22.23 11.15
N LEU A 763 25.83 23.53 11.46
CA LEU A 763 25.91 24.61 10.49
C LEU A 763 27.27 25.31 10.58
N THR A 764 27.59 26.16 9.62
CA THR A 764 28.82 26.97 9.63
C THR A 764 28.51 28.44 9.89
N ASP A 765 29.22 29.09 10.80
CA ASP A 765 29.08 30.53 11.04
C ASP A 765 29.79 31.37 9.95
N GLY A 766 29.60 32.70 9.96
CA GLY A 766 30.27 33.63 9.05
C GLY A 766 31.80 33.71 9.18
N ARG A 767 32.41 32.97 10.11
CA ARG A 767 33.86 32.85 10.28
C ARG A 767 34.39 31.48 9.87
N GLY A 768 33.52 30.57 9.42
CA GLY A 768 33.88 29.21 9.02
C GLY A 768 33.92 28.20 10.17
N ASN A 769 33.41 28.53 11.36
CA ASN A 769 33.37 27.59 12.48
C ASN A 769 32.10 26.74 12.43
N ALA A 770 32.22 25.46 12.77
CA ALA A 770 31.10 24.56 12.98
C ALA A 770 30.31 24.93 14.25
N VAL A 771 28.99 25.00 14.12
CA VAL A 771 28.03 25.32 15.19
C VAL A 771 26.98 24.22 15.27
N GLU A 772 26.92 23.56 16.42
CA GLU A 772 25.98 22.45 16.66
C GLU A 772 24.55 22.95 16.93
N SER A 773 23.55 22.24 16.41
CA SER A 773 22.14 22.60 16.51
C SER A 773 21.66 22.77 17.95
N ALA A 774 22.16 21.95 18.89
CA ALA A 774 21.83 22.08 20.31
C ALA A 774 22.28 23.42 20.91
N SER A 775 23.47 23.92 20.52
CA SER A 775 23.94 25.23 20.96
C SER A 775 23.20 26.38 20.29
N LEU A 776 22.76 26.15 19.05
CA LEU A 776 22.06 27.13 18.24
C LEU A 776 20.62 27.35 18.71
N LEU A 777 19.92 26.28 19.10
CA LEU A 777 18.46 26.29 19.25
C LEU A 777 17.97 26.27 20.70
N THR A 778 18.81 25.92 21.68
CA THR A 778 18.40 25.88 23.09
C THR A 778 18.56 27.25 23.76
N GLY A 779 17.62 27.60 24.65
CA GLY A 779 17.68 28.77 25.53
C GLY A 779 16.87 29.98 25.09
N ALA A 780 16.31 29.98 23.87
CA ALA A 780 15.40 31.02 23.39
C ALA A 780 14.47 30.49 22.30
N LYS A 781 13.24 31.03 22.23
CA LYS A 781 12.32 30.78 21.13
C LYS A 781 12.94 31.24 19.82
N SER A 782 12.84 30.42 18.78
CA SER A 782 13.50 30.68 17.50
C SER A 782 12.61 30.32 16.32
N LEU A 783 12.69 31.10 15.25
CA LEU A 783 12.28 30.69 13.91
C LEU A 783 13.52 30.27 13.14
N LEU A 784 13.65 28.98 12.84
CA LEU A 784 14.68 28.43 11.97
C LEU A 784 14.12 28.34 10.55
N ILE A 785 14.79 28.96 9.58
CA ILE A 785 14.37 28.94 8.17
C ILE A 785 15.55 28.51 7.30
N PHE A 786 15.43 27.37 6.63
CA PHE A 786 16.33 27.00 5.53
C PHE A 786 15.86 27.73 4.28
N VAL A 787 16.72 28.58 3.72
CA VAL A 787 16.38 29.49 2.64
C VAL A 787 17.04 29.06 1.35
N GLU A 788 16.24 29.00 0.27
CA GLU A 788 16.74 28.91 -1.09
C GLU A 788 16.55 30.28 -1.76
N GLU A 789 17.54 31.15 -1.63
CA GLU A 789 17.41 32.54 -2.05
C GLU A 789 17.15 32.70 -3.55
N GLY A 790 16.30 33.67 -3.91
CA GLY A 790 15.98 33.98 -5.30
C GLY A 790 15.03 32.99 -5.99
N LYS A 791 14.52 31.98 -5.25
CA LYS A 791 13.47 31.08 -5.74
C LYS A 791 12.17 31.31 -4.98
N GLU A 792 11.06 31.20 -5.71
CA GLU A 792 9.77 30.96 -5.08
C GLU A 792 9.72 29.51 -4.62
N PRO A 793 9.23 29.21 -3.40
CA PRO A 793 8.45 30.09 -2.51
C PRO A 793 9.24 30.81 -1.40
N THR A 794 10.58 30.77 -1.39
CA THR A 794 11.40 31.42 -0.36
C THR A 794 11.16 32.93 -0.29
N GLU A 795 10.99 33.58 -1.45
CA GLU A 795 10.76 35.03 -1.49
C GLU A 795 9.47 35.44 -0.77
N HIS A 796 8.39 34.66 -0.89
CA HIS A 796 7.16 34.92 -0.13
C HIS A 796 7.38 34.92 1.38
N VAL A 797 8.04 33.89 1.93
CA VAL A 797 8.32 33.78 3.38
C VAL A 797 9.18 34.94 3.87
N LEU A 798 10.23 35.31 3.11
CA LEU A 798 11.09 36.44 3.47
C LEU A 798 10.35 37.79 3.44
N ASN A 799 9.37 37.96 2.56
CA ASN A 799 8.54 39.16 2.48
C ASN A 799 7.42 39.21 3.55
N GLU A 800 7.04 38.08 4.15
CA GLU A 800 6.09 38.03 5.26
C GLU A 800 6.71 38.49 6.59
N LEU A 801 8.00 38.19 6.81
CA LEU A 801 8.69 38.48 8.07
C LEU A 801 8.53 39.93 8.55
N PRO A 802 8.75 40.99 7.74
CA PRO A 802 8.64 42.37 8.20
C PRO A 802 7.28 42.74 8.80
N ALA A 803 6.19 42.10 8.35
CA ALA A 803 4.84 42.35 8.88
C ALA A 803 4.66 41.83 10.33
N GLU A 804 5.48 40.86 10.74
CA GLU A 804 5.40 40.22 12.06
C GLU A 804 6.50 40.71 13.04
N LYS A 805 7.26 41.75 12.66
CA LYS A 805 8.41 42.24 13.43
C LYS A 805 8.10 42.56 14.89
N GLU A 806 7.04 43.34 15.16
CA GLU A 806 6.65 43.73 16.52
C GLU A 806 6.34 42.50 17.40
N ARG A 807 5.76 41.45 16.80
CA ARG A 807 5.44 40.22 17.50
C ARG A 807 6.67 39.40 17.83
N MET A 808 7.63 39.31 16.90
CA MET A 808 8.90 38.63 17.14
C MET A 808 9.66 39.28 18.29
N GLU A 809 9.71 40.61 18.32
CA GLU A 809 10.33 41.38 19.41
C GLU A 809 9.63 41.14 20.75
N HIS A 810 8.30 41.15 20.79
CA HIS A 810 7.52 40.85 21.99
C HIS A 810 7.79 39.44 22.54
N LEU A 811 7.93 38.45 21.65
CA LEU A 811 8.24 37.07 22.02
C LEU A 811 9.72 36.83 22.34
N SER A 812 10.58 37.83 22.18
CA SER A 812 12.05 37.66 22.20
C SER A 812 12.51 36.52 21.28
N CYS A 813 11.85 36.40 20.12
CA CYS A 813 12.10 35.33 19.16
C CYS A 813 13.35 35.63 18.32
N ARG A 814 14.28 34.68 18.28
CA ARG A 814 15.44 34.73 17.39
C ARG A 814 15.02 34.35 15.97
N LEU A 815 15.63 34.97 14.97
CA LEU A 815 15.46 34.62 13.56
C LEU A 815 16.74 33.97 13.06
N ILE A 816 16.70 32.67 12.78
CA ILE A 816 17.86 31.90 12.35
C ILE A 816 17.65 31.52 10.89
N LEU A 817 18.51 32.02 10.01
CA LEU A 817 18.46 31.76 8.58
C LEU A 817 19.64 30.84 8.19
N ALA A 818 19.33 29.64 7.71
CA ALA A 818 20.30 28.70 7.17
C ALA A 818 20.30 28.82 5.64
N ALA A 819 21.36 29.40 5.08
CA ALA A 819 21.54 29.59 3.64
C ALA A 819 22.62 28.65 3.10
N ASP A 820 22.69 28.47 1.78
CA ASP A 820 23.65 27.53 1.16
C ASP A 820 25.11 27.94 1.45
N SER A 821 25.46 29.21 1.24
CA SER A 821 26.83 29.68 1.39
C SER A 821 26.91 31.18 1.68
N PRO A 822 28.09 31.73 2.04
CA PRO A 822 28.26 33.17 2.21
C PRO A 822 27.85 34.00 0.99
N ALA A 823 27.88 33.42 -0.22
CA ALA A 823 27.44 34.08 -1.44
C ALA A 823 25.92 34.35 -1.47
N SER A 824 25.12 33.56 -0.73
CA SER A 824 23.67 33.75 -0.61
C SER A 824 23.30 35.14 -0.08
N LEU A 825 24.16 35.77 0.72
CA LEU A 825 23.97 37.14 1.25
C LEU A 825 24.10 38.24 0.18
N GLU A 826 24.55 37.91 -1.03
CA GLU A 826 24.49 38.83 -2.18
C GLU A 826 23.06 39.01 -2.69
N ASN A 827 22.14 38.08 -2.37
CA ASN A 827 20.73 38.21 -2.70
C ASN A 827 20.11 39.44 -1.98
N PRO A 828 19.52 40.40 -2.73
CA PRO A 828 19.02 41.64 -2.15
C PRO A 828 17.91 41.46 -1.12
N LEU A 829 17.04 40.47 -1.31
CA LEU A 829 15.91 40.21 -0.41
C LEU A 829 16.40 39.60 0.91
N LEU A 830 17.24 38.57 0.85
CA LEU A 830 17.82 37.95 2.04
C LEU A 830 18.60 38.98 2.85
N LYS A 831 19.45 39.78 2.20
CA LYS A 831 20.20 40.86 2.84
C LYS A 831 19.29 41.88 3.51
N ARG A 832 18.24 42.34 2.82
CA ARG A 832 17.26 43.27 3.39
C ARG A 832 16.56 42.69 4.61
N THR A 833 16.20 41.40 4.59
CA THR A 833 15.61 40.73 5.74
C THR A 833 16.58 40.73 6.92
N VAL A 834 17.84 40.34 6.72
CA VAL A 834 18.87 40.37 7.78
C VAL A 834 19.04 41.77 8.36
N ASP A 835 19.11 42.80 7.51
CA ASP A 835 19.27 44.20 7.95
C ASP A 835 18.03 44.74 8.71
N THR A 836 16.86 44.10 8.56
CA THR A 836 15.59 44.54 9.18
C THR A 836 15.45 44.09 10.64
N PHE A 837 16.07 42.96 11.00
CA PHE A 837 15.90 42.28 12.30
C PHE A 837 17.20 42.28 13.09
N GLU A 838 17.23 42.91 14.26
CA GLU A 838 18.40 42.87 15.16
C GLU A 838 18.68 41.46 15.72
N THR A 839 17.66 40.59 15.75
CA THR A 839 17.75 39.20 16.19
C THR A 839 18.03 38.20 15.06
N ALA A 840 18.30 38.68 13.83
CA ALA A 840 18.65 37.82 12.71
C ALA A 840 20.08 37.30 12.80
N GLU A 841 20.22 35.99 12.71
CA GLU A 841 21.49 35.28 12.64
C GLU A 841 21.51 34.42 11.38
N VAL A 842 22.60 34.52 10.61
CA VAL A 842 22.77 33.77 9.37
C VAL A 842 23.86 32.74 9.54
N TYR A 843 23.54 31.49 9.18
CA TYR A 843 24.44 30.35 9.16
C TYR A 843 24.42 29.69 7.78
N PHE A 844 25.43 28.88 7.50
CA PHE A 844 25.64 28.26 6.20
C PHE A 844 25.57 26.74 6.27
N ASP A 845 24.82 26.16 5.35
CA ASP A 845 24.58 24.73 5.18
C ASP A 845 24.83 24.36 3.72
N GLU A 846 26.01 23.80 3.41
CA GLU A 846 26.39 23.48 2.03
C GLU A 846 25.37 22.50 1.43
N GLY A 847 24.71 22.91 0.34
CA GLY A 847 23.65 22.15 -0.32
C GLY A 847 22.34 22.09 0.45
N LEU A 848 22.20 22.81 1.56
CA LEU A 848 21.05 22.75 2.49
C LEU A 848 20.74 21.32 2.96
N GLU A 849 21.78 20.48 3.10
CA GLU A 849 21.65 19.04 3.42
C GLU A 849 20.92 18.78 4.76
N ASN A 850 20.94 19.74 5.70
CA ASN A 850 20.28 19.60 6.98
C ASN A 850 18.78 19.96 6.95
N ALA A 851 18.26 20.52 5.86
CA ALA A 851 16.83 20.79 5.71
C ALA A 851 16.03 19.48 5.67
N GLU A 852 16.45 18.51 4.86
CA GLU A 852 15.78 17.22 4.70
C GLU A 852 15.56 16.46 6.03
N PRO A 853 16.60 16.18 6.85
CA PRO A 853 16.42 15.47 8.11
C PRO A 853 15.56 16.25 9.12
N VAL A 854 15.60 17.59 9.10
CA VAL A 854 14.74 18.44 9.96
C VAL A 854 13.29 18.38 9.49
N ALA A 855 13.04 18.49 8.19
CA ALA A 855 11.70 18.38 7.59
C ALA A 855 11.06 17.02 7.86
N ARG A 856 11.80 15.92 7.64
CA ARG A 856 11.35 14.56 7.97
C ARG A 856 11.01 14.43 9.45
N ARG A 857 11.81 15.02 10.35
CA ARG A 857 11.54 15.00 11.79
C ARG A 857 10.27 15.76 12.17
N MET A 858 9.93 16.78 11.40
CA MET A 858 8.72 17.59 11.59
C MET A 858 7.53 17.09 10.77
N TYR A 859 7.66 15.96 10.07
CA TYR A 859 6.63 15.35 9.23
C TYR A 859 6.09 16.30 8.15
N VAL A 860 6.98 17.13 7.58
CA VAL A 860 6.68 17.99 6.42
C VAL A 860 7.48 17.54 5.20
N ALA A 861 7.13 18.04 4.01
CA ALA A 861 7.75 17.62 2.76
C ALA A 861 9.27 17.93 2.77
N PRO A 862 10.13 16.91 2.66
CA PRO A 862 11.57 17.08 2.88
C PRO A 862 12.32 17.64 1.67
N ASP A 863 11.69 17.66 0.50
CA ASP A 863 12.18 18.12 -0.79
C ASP A 863 11.72 19.55 -1.13
N LEU A 864 10.90 20.18 -0.28
CA LEU A 864 10.37 21.52 -0.50
C LEU A 864 11.04 22.55 0.39
N LEU A 865 11.65 23.55 -0.23
CA LEU A 865 12.16 24.75 0.43
C LEU A 865 11.23 25.95 0.15
N PRO A 866 11.19 26.97 1.03
CA PRO A 866 11.93 27.06 2.28
C PRO A 866 11.33 26.11 3.33
N LEU A 867 12.16 25.67 4.27
CA LEU A 867 11.69 24.95 5.45
C LEU A 867 11.67 25.93 6.63
N LEU A 868 10.47 26.29 7.10
CA LEU A 868 10.28 27.11 8.29
C LEU A 868 9.94 26.19 9.47
N VAL A 869 10.66 26.37 10.58
CA VAL A 869 10.46 25.63 11.83
C VAL A 869 10.35 26.61 13.00
N ALA A 870 9.26 26.51 13.75
CA ALA A 870 9.11 27.16 15.04
C ALA A 870 9.74 26.29 16.12
N VAL A 871 10.68 26.83 16.89
CA VAL A 871 11.46 26.10 17.89
C VAL A 871 11.26 26.71 19.28
N ASP A 872 10.96 25.85 20.26
CA ASP A 872 10.80 26.25 21.67
C ASP A 872 12.16 26.45 22.38
N GLU A 873 12.12 26.92 23.62
CA GLU A 873 13.34 27.20 24.42
C GLU A 873 14.15 25.94 24.76
N GLN A 874 13.56 24.75 24.63
CA GLN A 874 14.26 23.48 24.82
C GLN A 874 14.94 23.00 23.53
N GLY A 875 14.79 23.71 22.41
CA GLY A 875 15.31 23.30 21.11
C GLY A 875 14.42 22.27 20.40
N CYS A 876 13.16 22.12 20.81
CA CYS A 876 12.20 21.24 20.13
C CYS A 876 11.43 22.02 19.06
N GLY A 877 11.28 21.42 17.88
CA GLY A 877 10.37 21.94 16.86
C GLY A 877 8.92 21.72 17.30
N ILE A 878 8.11 22.80 17.27
CA ILE A 878 6.70 22.76 17.67
C ILE A 878 5.72 22.96 16.52
N TYR A 879 6.21 23.46 15.39
CA TYR A 879 5.47 23.61 14.15
C TYR A 879 6.47 23.73 13.00
N ALA A 880 6.13 23.19 11.84
CA ALA A 880 6.91 23.41 10.62
C ALA A 880 6.01 23.48 9.40
N CYS A 881 6.53 24.08 8.35
CA CYS A 881 5.98 24.02 7.00
C CYS A 881 7.12 24.13 5.97
N SER A 882 6.92 23.51 4.81
CA SER A 882 7.91 23.37 3.75
C SER A 882 7.28 23.75 2.41
N GLY A 883 7.94 24.57 1.60
CA GLY A 883 7.38 25.01 0.32
C GLY A 883 6.42 26.20 0.45
N TYR A 884 5.40 26.28 -0.43
CA TYR A 884 4.56 27.46 -0.57
C TYR A 884 3.41 27.49 0.44
N HIS A 885 3.54 28.32 1.48
CA HIS A 885 2.51 28.55 2.50
C HIS A 885 2.36 30.02 2.86
N VAL A 886 1.24 30.62 2.47
CA VAL A 886 0.92 32.03 2.77
C VAL A 886 0.50 32.20 4.24
N GLY A 887 1.05 33.19 4.92
CA GLY A 887 0.78 33.51 6.32
C GLY A 887 1.44 32.55 7.32
N SER A 888 2.44 31.78 6.87
CA SER A 888 3.12 30.76 7.66
C SER A 888 3.91 31.35 8.83
N VAL A 889 4.57 32.50 8.63
CA VAL A 889 5.33 33.21 9.68
C VAL A 889 4.40 33.62 10.82
N GLY A 890 3.28 34.27 10.50
CA GLY A 890 2.32 34.74 11.50
C GLY A 890 1.67 33.59 12.28
N LEU A 891 1.40 32.44 11.63
CA LEU A 891 0.92 31.24 12.31
C LEU A 891 1.99 30.63 13.24
N ALA A 892 3.23 30.50 12.77
CA ALA A 892 4.34 29.98 13.56
C ALA A 892 4.56 30.79 14.86
N LEU A 893 4.48 32.12 14.77
CA LEU A 893 4.59 32.99 15.94
C LEU A 893 3.38 32.91 16.89
N LYS A 894 2.15 32.71 16.37
CA LYS A 894 0.97 32.40 17.22
C LYS A 894 1.19 31.12 18.01
N LEU A 895 1.75 30.10 17.37
CA LEU A 895 1.99 28.81 17.99
C LEU A 895 3.11 28.89 19.05
N LEU A 896 4.18 29.65 18.79
CA LEU A 896 5.24 29.94 19.78
C LEU A 896 4.72 30.68 21.02
N GLU A 897 3.66 31.48 20.89
CA GLU A 897 3.03 32.16 22.02
C GLU A 897 2.23 31.21 22.91
N ILE A 898 1.60 30.19 22.32
CA ILE A 898 0.73 29.22 23.01
C ILE A 898 1.49 28.01 23.55
N GLY A 899 2.58 27.58 22.89
CA GLY A 899 3.31 26.35 23.17
C GLY A 899 4.18 26.31 24.46
N ASN A 900 3.78 27.04 25.51
CA ASN A 900 4.45 27.06 26.82
C ASN A 900 4.09 25.85 27.68
#